data_AF-A0A2D8P9K3-F1
#
_entry.id   AF-A0A2D8P9K3-F1
#
_cell.length_a   1.000
_cell.length_b   1.000
_cell.length_c   1.000
_cell.angle_alpha   90.00
_cell.angle_beta   90.00
_cell.angle_gamma   90.00
#
_symmetry.space_group_name_H-M   'P 1'
#
loop_
_entity.id
_entity.type
_entity.pdbx_description
1 polymer ?
#
loop_
_entity_poly.entity_id
_entity_poly.type
_entity_poly.pdbx_seq_one_letter_code
_entity_poly.pdbx_strand_id
1 'polypeptide(L)'
;MKLSKVLLIPGVFLLAALIAVFAAVASVGVIERVSKSTVEQALMLQGQDWARVHVDGLQLVLSGTAPTEPDRFEALSIAGGEVDSSRVIDQMEVPNAEGIEPPRFSVEILRNDGGISMIGLIPMGTDRDGLNTRVQRITPELEVADLLESADYPVPEGWDNILDFAIFALSELPRSKISMSSDRVTIEAIAESAEQKTRWERELARRTPGGLRVALNISAPRPVITPFTARFVIDEQGPRFDACTAGTEPGRVKIVAAGIAAGVKGRPTCTIGLGVPSPDWPDAVAMGVAAVRELGAGTITFSDADVTLVAAAEVAQQNFDRVVGELEAALPDVFSLHANKTEAVEGEAEGAPEFTATLSPEGLVQLRGRLGDEQQRMITESVARARFGMEKVYMAARLDSSLPQGWSIRVLGALEALALLDNGVAIVQPDLVELRGTTGDPDANAEISRILSEKLGEAQDFRVNVTYDEALDPVASLPSPEECVASINQTISESKITFAPGSVEIEATAGGTVDRIADLLKDCAEVPMEIGGHTDSQGSEELNKALSQQRANAVLNALLARRILTSNLSAYGYGEERPIGDNDTEEGREANRRIEFRLLTEAEVAGEEVEQIEGTPSDGELGDIRPRPRPADLVAETDALAEDGSGDGAGQETSGENAAEDGESADATAEPEGDPANDTAGNDAPTEAPDEDSAATVADEEGEDSPADATEPETAADASDEAEADPAQDTDAATSDEADATSATNEEEAAPDDVATEETTGDAALEETAGDTADVTPGEGVDETTETETVSEEALPPPIVVHPELEGVRAPPRPQREG
;
A
#
# COMPACT_ATOMS: atom_id res chain seq x y z
N MET A 1 28.14 -95.44 73.51
CA MET A 1 27.12 -94.99 74.48
C MET A 1 25.74 -95.47 74.02
N LYS A 2 24.77 -95.68 74.92
CA LYS A 2 23.36 -95.84 74.54
C LYS A 2 22.68 -94.46 74.63
N LEU A 3 22.23 -93.90 73.52
CA LEU A 3 21.43 -92.65 73.56
C LEU A 3 20.12 -92.91 74.31
N SER A 4 19.67 -91.94 75.11
CA SER A 4 18.37 -92.02 75.75
C SER A 4 17.26 -91.92 74.71
N LYS A 5 16.34 -92.89 74.70
CA LYS A 5 15.21 -92.94 73.75
C LYS A 5 14.34 -91.67 73.80
N VAL A 6 14.34 -90.97 74.93
CA VAL A 6 13.56 -89.74 75.17
C VAL A 6 14.07 -88.56 74.33
N LEU A 7 15.38 -88.45 74.09
CA LEU A 7 15.97 -87.36 73.29
C LEU A 7 15.96 -87.63 71.77
N LEU A 8 15.79 -88.89 71.38
CA LEU A 8 15.90 -89.31 69.98
C LEU A 8 14.70 -88.82 69.14
N ILE A 9 13.50 -88.83 69.72
CA ILE A 9 12.26 -88.38 69.06
C ILE A 9 12.31 -86.88 68.69
N PRO A 10 12.53 -85.92 69.63
CA PRO A 10 12.59 -84.49 69.27
C PRO A 10 13.78 -84.17 68.35
N GLY A 11 14.90 -84.89 68.46
CA GLY A 11 16.03 -84.75 67.54
C GLY A 11 15.67 -85.08 66.08
N VAL A 12 14.84 -86.10 65.85
CA VAL A 12 14.35 -86.45 64.50
C VAL A 12 13.39 -85.39 63.97
N PHE A 13 12.47 -84.85 64.78
CA PHE A 13 11.57 -83.78 64.36
C PHE A 13 12.33 -82.48 64.03
N LEU A 14 13.32 -82.10 64.85
CA LEU A 14 14.15 -80.93 64.59
C LEU A 14 15.01 -81.10 63.33
N LEU A 15 15.58 -82.28 63.11
CA LEU A 15 16.31 -82.59 61.88
C LEU A 15 15.39 -82.55 60.64
N ALA A 16 14.17 -83.10 60.74
CA ALA A 16 13.18 -83.03 59.67
C ALA A 16 12.74 -81.59 59.37
N ALA A 17 12.57 -80.75 60.39
CA ALA A 17 12.26 -79.33 60.22
C ALA A 17 13.43 -78.56 59.55
N LEU A 18 14.68 -78.80 59.95
CA LEU A 18 15.85 -78.21 59.30
C LEU A 18 15.98 -78.66 57.84
N ILE A 19 15.73 -79.95 57.54
CA ILE A 19 15.72 -80.45 56.16
C ILE A 19 14.59 -79.83 55.35
N ALA A 20 13.40 -79.65 55.92
CA ALA A 20 12.27 -79.02 55.24
C ALA A 20 12.52 -77.52 54.95
N VAL A 21 13.09 -76.78 55.91
CA VAL A 21 13.49 -75.36 55.71
C VAL A 21 14.62 -75.25 54.69
N PHE A 22 15.64 -76.11 54.75
CA PHE A 22 16.71 -76.15 53.75
C PHE A 22 16.17 -76.48 52.35
N ALA A 23 15.26 -77.46 52.23
CA ALA A 23 14.62 -77.83 50.97
C ALA A 23 13.73 -76.70 50.41
N ALA A 24 13.02 -75.96 51.27
CA ALA A 24 12.22 -74.81 50.86
C ALA A 24 13.11 -73.67 50.33
N VAL A 25 14.14 -73.27 51.08
CA VAL A 25 15.10 -72.21 50.67
C VAL A 25 15.87 -72.62 49.41
N ALA A 26 16.28 -73.89 49.29
CA ALA A 26 16.94 -74.41 48.09
C ALA A 26 15.99 -74.45 46.88
N SER A 27 14.71 -74.81 47.08
CA SER A 27 13.69 -74.80 46.02
C SER A 27 13.41 -73.38 45.52
N VAL A 28 13.21 -72.42 46.44
CA VAL A 28 13.01 -71.00 46.10
C VAL A 28 14.19 -70.48 45.29
N GLY A 29 15.42 -70.62 45.79
CA GLY A 29 16.62 -70.21 45.05
C GLY A 29 16.88 -70.96 43.74
N VAL A 30 16.28 -72.14 43.51
CA VAL A 30 16.29 -72.80 42.20
C VAL A 30 15.25 -72.17 41.26
N ILE A 31 14.02 -71.94 41.73
CA ILE A 31 12.95 -71.30 40.95
C ILE A 31 13.36 -69.89 40.53
N GLU A 32 13.86 -69.07 41.46
CA GLU A 32 14.30 -67.69 41.20
C GLU A 32 15.36 -67.63 40.10
N ARG A 33 16.41 -68.45 40.21
CA ARG A 33 17.50 -68.50 39.21
C ARG A 33 17.02 -68.98 37.86
N VAL A 34 16.17 -70.01 37.81
CA VAL A 34 15.63 -70.52 36.54
C VAL A 34 14.74 -69.46 35.90
N SER A 35 13.71 -68.96 36.58
CA SER A 35 12.82 -67.92 36.04
C SER A 35 13.57 -66.66 35.61
N LYS A 36 14.55 -66.17 36.38
CA LYS A 36 15.41 -65.06 35.97
C LYS A 36 16.18 -65.40 34.69
N SER A 37 16.91 -66.50 34.66
CA SER A 37 17.74 -66.88 33.49
C SER A 37 16.93 -67.12 32.22
N THR A 38 15.74 -67.71 32.32
CA THR A 38 14.85 -67.93 31.18
C THR A 38 14.31 -66.62 30.61
N VAL A 39 13.81 -65.72 31.47
CA VAL A 39 13.23 -64.44 31.02
C VAL A 39 14.32 -63.49 30.51
N GLU A 40 15.48 -63.40 31.17
CA GLU A 40 16.63 -62.63 30.65
C GLU A 40 17.09 -63.15 29.28
N GLN A 41 17.11 -64.47 29.07
CA GLN A 41 17.47 -65.05 27.79
C GLN A 41 16.40 -64.80 26.72
N ALA A 42 15.11 -64.89 27.06
CA ALA A 42 14.01 -64.67 26.13
C ALA A 42 13.91 -63.20 25.66
N LEU A 43 14.12 -62.24 26.57
CA LEU A 43 14.19 -60.81 26.26
C LEU A 43 15.39 -60.49 25.36
N MET A 44 16.59 -60.96 25.74
CA MET A 44 17.82 -60.76 24.96
C MET A 44 17.75 -61.38 23.56
N LEU A 45 17.10 -62.54 23.40
CA LEU A 45 16.90 -63.18 22.09
C LEU A 45 15.94 -62.42 21.17
N GLN A 46 15.10 -61.54 21.71
CA GLN A 46 14.14 -60.71 20.97
C GLN A 46 14.52 -59.22 20.97
N GLY A 47 15.77 -58.88 21.29
CA GLY A 47 16.30 -57.52 21.21
C GLY A 47 15.89 -56.58 22.34
N GLN A 48 15.18 -57.08 23.36
CA GLN A 48 14.72 -56.30 24.51
C GLN A 48 15.79 -56.28 25.64
N ASP A 49 17.04 -55.96 25.29
CA ASP A 49 18.22 -56.05 26.17
C ASP A 49 18.35 -54.89 27.18
N TRP A 50 17.63 -53.80 26.96
CA TRP A 50 17.44 -52.69 27.90
C TRP A 50 16.60 -53.08 29.14
N ALA A 51 15.81 -54.16 29.06
CA ALA A 51 14.91 -54.61 30.12
C ALA A 51 15.63 -55.48 31.16
N ARG A 52 15.72 -55.01 32.42
CA ARG A 52 16.41 -55.69 33.53
C ARG A 52 15.43 -56.47 34.41
N VAL A 53 15.69 -57.76 34.57
CA VAL A 53 14.85 -58.71 35.31
C VAL A 53 15.32 -58.87 36.75
N HIS A 54 14.44 -58.60 37.71
CA HIS A 54 14.62 -58.95 39.12
C HIS A 54 13.56 -59.98 39.55
N VAL A 55 13.86 -60.84 40.53
CA VAL A 55 12.94 -61.89 40.98
C VAL A 55 12.99 -61.99 42.50
N ASP A 56 11.81 -62.05 43.15
CA ASP A 56 11.64 -62.26 44.58
C ASP A 56 10.65 -63.43 44.80
N GLY A 57 11.18 -64.61 45.15
CA GLY A 57 10.44 -65.84 45.37
C GLY A 57 9.70 -66.36 44.13
N LEU A 58 8.52 -65.80 43.87
CA LEU A 58 7.69 -66.07 42.69
C LEU A 58 7.42 -64.82 41.85
N GLN A 59 7.54 -63.61 42.39
CA GLN A 59 7.30 -62.37 41.63
C GLN A 59 8.51 -62.04 40.76
N LEU A 60 8.26 -61.54 39.56
CA LEU A 60 9.27 -61.09 38.61
C LEU A 60 9.02 -59.63 38.29
N VAL A 61 10.02 -58.78 38.53
CA VAL A 61 9.95 -57.33 38.29
C VAL A 61 10.77 -57.00 37.06
N LEU A 62 10.13 -56.43 36.04
CA LEU A 62 10.82 -55.83 34.90
C LEU A 62 11.12 -54.35 35.20
N SER A 63 12.31 -53.89 34.82
CA SER A 63 12.77 -52.54 35.15
C SER A 63 13.75 -52.02 34.09
N GLY A 64 13.64 -50.76 33.69
CA GLY A 64 14.39 -50.22 32.56
C GLY A 64 13.65 -49.07 31.89
N THR A 65 14.25 -48.53 30.83
CA THR A 65 13.66 -47.46 30.03
C THR A 65 13.45 -48.00 28.63
N ALA A 66 12.20 -48.20 28.22
CA ALA A 66 11.84 -48.74 26.92
C ALA A 66 12.00 -47.67 25.83
N PRO A 67 12.52 -47.99 24.62
CA PRO A 67 12.63 -47.01 23.54
C PRO A 67 11.26 -46.47 23.09
N THR A 68 10.23 -47.32 23.05
CA THR A 68 8.85 -46.95 22.72
C THR A 68 7.83 -47.71 23.59
N GLU A 69 6.59 -47.24 23.62
CA GLU A 69 5.47 -47.93 24.29
C GLU A 69 5.20 -49.35 23.72
N PRO A 70 5.26 -49.59 22.39
CA PRO A 70 5.31 -50.96 21.84
C PRO A 70 6.40 -51.86 22.41
N ASP A 71 7.65 -51.38 22.56
CA ASP A 71 8.75 -52.18 23.13
C ASP A 71 8.46 -52.59 24.58
N ARG A 72 7.89 -51.67 25.36
CA ARG A 72 7.44 -51.94 26.74
C ARG A 72 6.40 -53.05 26.79
N PHE A 73 5.39 -53.01 25.90
CA PHE A 73 4.39 -54.07 25.79
C PHE A 73 4.97 -55.39 25.27
N GLU A 74 5.93 -55.36 24.35
CA GLU A 74 6.59 -56.58 23.86
C GLU A 74 7.43 -57.24 24.97
N ALA A 75 8.22 -56.47 25.73
CA ALA A 75 8.97 -56.98 26.88
C ALA A 75 8.05 -57.63 27.95
N LEU A 76 6.90 -57.01 28.24
CA LEU A 76 5.87 -57.60 29.12
C LEU A 76 5.29 -58.91 28.55
N SER A 77 5.00 -58.94 27.25
CA SER A 77 4.48 -60.11 26.54
C SER A 77 5.46 -61.29 26.57
N ILE A 78 6.75 -61.03 26.31
CA ILE A 78 7.83 -62.03 26.35
C ILE A 78 7.97 -62.62 27.76
N ALA A 79 8.02 -61.77 28.79
CA ALA A 79 8.10 -62.25 30.18
C ALA A 79 6.85 -63.05 30.58
N GLY A 80 5.66 -62.62 30.14
CA GLY A 80 4.38 -63.32 30.35
C GLY A 80 4.21 -64.62 29.56
N GLY A 81 5.08 -64.90 28.58
CA GLY A 81 5.16 -66.17 27.86
C GLY A 81 5.99 -67.23 28.59
N GLU A 82 7.06 -66.81 29.27
CA GLU A 82 8.00 -67.69 29.99
C GLU A 82 7.60 -67.93 31.47
N VAL A 83 6.89 -66.97 32.09
CA VAL A 83 6.27 -67.13 33.41
C VAL A 83 4.82 -66.64 33.41
N ASP A 84 3.98 -67.21 34.27
CA ASP A 84 2.58 -66.79 34.43
C ASP A 84 2.49 -65.26 34.66
N SER A 85 1.77 -64.58 33.78
CA SER A 85 1.73 -63.11 33.70
C SER A 85 1.17 -62.44 34.97
N SER A 86 0.40 -63.14 35.81
CA SER A 86 -0.03 -62.62 37.11
C SER A 86 1.10 -62.41 38.12
N ARG A 87 2.30 -62.91 37.80
CA ARG A 87 3.53 -62.79 38.60
C ARG A 87 4.49 -61.71 38.08
N VAL A 88 4.23 -61.15 36.90
CA VAL A 88 5.05 -60.10 36.29
C VAL A 88 4.59 -58.74 36.81
N ILE A 89 5.53 -57.97 37.35
CA ILE A 89 5.34 -56.62 37.85
C ILE A 89 6.11 -55.68 36.92
N ASP A 90 5.41 -54.70 36.36
CA ASP A 90 6.01 -53.68 35.53
C ASP A 90 6.54 -52.52 36.39
N GLN A 91 7.83 -52.21 36.21
CA GLN A 91 8.51 -51.00 36.68
C GLN A 91 9.42 -50.45 35.57
N MET A 92 8.97 -50.60 34.31
CA MET A 92 9.63 -50.00 33.14
C MET A 92 9.03 -48.63 32.84
N GLU A 93 9.89 -47.68 32.54
CA GLU A 93 9.56 -46.32 32.15
C GLU A 93 9.63 -46.20 30.62
N VAL A 94 8.89 -45.26 30.03
CA VAL A 94 9.03 -44.86 28.63
C VAL A 94 9.37 -43.36 28.62
N PRO A 95 10.35 -42.90 27.83
CA PRO A 95 10.59 -41.47 27.66
C PRO A 95 9.32 -40.78 27.14
N ASN A 96 9.00 -39.61 27.69
CA ASN A 96 8.01 -38.74 27.05
C ASN A 96 8.50 -38.38 25.64
N ALA A 97 7.57 -38.30 24.69
CA ALA A 97 7.85 -37.85 23.33
C ALA A 97 7.99 -36.32 23.29
N GLU A 98 9.09 -35.80 23.86
CA GLU A 98 9.52 -34.43 23.62
C GLU A 98 9.87 -34.28 22.13
N GLY A 99 9.17 -33.40 21.40
CA GLY A 99 9.42 -33.14 19.98
C GLY A 99 8.30 -33.47 19.01
N ILE A 100 7.03 -33.20 19.35
CA ILE A 100 6.05 -32.86 18.31
C ILE A 100 6.37 -31.41 17.88
N GLU A 101 6.83 -31.24 16.64
CA GLU A 101 7.05 -29.90 16.05
C GLU A 101 5.70 -29.15 16.00
N PRO A 102 5.62 -27.90 16.50
CA PRO A 102 4.35 -27.18 16.55
C PRO A 102 3.69 -27.06 15.17
N PRO A 103 2.36 -27.19 15.08
CA PRO A 103 1.65 -26.95 13.83
C PRO A 103 1.83 -25.50 13.41
N ARG A 104 1.97 -25.27 12.10
CA ARG A 104 2.10 -23.91 11.58
C ARG A 104 0.77 -23.18 11.72
N PHE A 105 0.71 -22.23 12.64
CA PHE A 105 -0.41 -21.30 12.75
C PHE A 105 -0.48 -20.43 11.51
N SER A 106 -1.67 -20.37 10.92
CA SER A 106 -1.95 -19.63 9.69
C SER A 106 -3.44 -19.39 9.56
N VAL A 107 -3.81 -18.19 9.15
CA VAL A 107 -5.21 -17.80 8.91
C VAL A 107 -5.34 -17.18 7.54
N GLU A 108 -6.30 -17.64 6.76
CA GLU A 108 -6.74 -17.01 5.53
C GLU A 108 -8.06 -16.29 5.77
N ILE A 109 -8.06 -14.98 5.51
CA ILE A 109 -9.26 -14.13 5.55
C ILE A 109 -9.64 -13.77 4.12
N LEU A 110 -10.87 -14.05 3.74
CA LEU A 110 -11.44 -13.73 2.44
C LEU A 110 -12.53 -12.68 2.64
N ARG A 111 -12.44 -11.53 1.98
CA ARG A 111 -13.47 -10.47 1.97
C ARG A 111 -13.93 -10.20 0.54
N ASN A 112 -15.24 -10.25 0.33
CA ASN A 112 -15.89 -9.88 -0.92
C ASN A 112 -17.21 -9.15 -0.62
N ASP A 113 -17.90 -8.71 -1.68
CA ASP A 113 -19.13 -7.91 -1.57
C ASP A 113 -20.31 -8.66 -0.89
N GLY A 114 -20.21 -9.98 -0.69
CA GLY A 114 -21.18 -10.82 0.03
C GLY A 114 -20.80 -11.17 1.47
N GLY A 115 -19.57 -10.91 1.93
CA GLY A 115 -19.17 -11.16 3.32
C GLY A 115 -17.69 -11.44 3.56
N ILE A 116 -17.40 -11.86 4.79
CA ILE A 116 -16.05 -12.22 5.25
C ILE A 116 -16.04 -13.69 5.68
N SER A 117 -15.00 -14.44 5.31
CA SER A 117 -14.72 -15.77 5.89
C SER A 117 -13.31 -15.84 6.44
N MET A 118 -13.14 -16.48 7.59
CA MET A 118 -11.85 -16.68 8.26
C MET A 118 -11.61 -18.18 8.43
N ILE A 119 -10.54 -18.71 7.82
CA ILE A 119 -10.25 -20.14 7.74
C ILE A 119 -8.81 -20.38 8.23
N GLY A 120 -8.59 -21.37 9.08
CA GLY A 120 -7.23 -21.77 9.46
C GLY A 120 -7.06 -22.15 10.93
N LEU A 121 -5.82 -22.10 11.41
CA LEU A 121 -5.43 -22.55 12.75
C LEU A 121 -4.82 -21.39 13.54
N ILE A 122 -5.38 -21.12 14.73
CA ILE A 122 -4.92 -20.10 15.67
C ILE A 122 -4.38 -20.70 16.97
N PRO A 123 -3.43 -20.04 17.66
CA PRO A 123 -3.05 -20.41 19.02
C PRO A 123 -4.22 -20.33 19.99
N MET A 124 -4.29 -21.24 20.97
CA MET A 124 -5.37 -21.25 21.98
C MET A 124 -5.40 -19.97 22.85
N GLY A 125 -4.31 -19.20 22.91
CA GLY A 125 -4.26 -17.90 23.58
C GLY A 125 -4.95 -16.74 22.84
N THR A 126 -5.32 -16.91 21.56
CA THR A 126 -5.95 -15.85 20.76
C THR A 126 -7.41 -15.63 21.16
N ASP A 127 -7.80 -14.38 21.42
CA ASP A 127 -9.19 -13.99 21.69
C ASP A 127 -10.05 -14.07 20.41
N ARG A 128 -10.60 -15.27 20.16
CA ARG A 128 -11.49 -15.55 19.01
C ARG A 128 -12.79 -14.76 19.05
N ASP A 129 -13.39 -14.55 20.22
CA ASP A 129 -14.66 -13.83 20.36
C ASP A 129 -14.44 -12.32 20.15
N GLY A 130 -13.33 -11.78 20.67
CA GLY A 130 -12.85 -10.44 20.36
C GLY A 130 -12.51 -10.25 18.88
N LEU A 131 -11.83 -11.22 18.24
CA LEU A 131 -11.54 -11.23 16.81
C LEU A 131 -12.83 -11.14 15.98
N ASN A 132 -13.78 -12.05 16.20
CA ASN A 132 -15.09 -12.04 15.53
C ASN A 132 -15.83 -10.70 15.74
N THR A 133 -15.81 -10.17 16.97
CA THR A 133 -16.42 -8.87 17.30
C THR A 133 -15.74 -7.68 16.62
N ARG A 134 -14.42 -7.74 16.39
CA ARG A 134 -13.66 -6.73 15.64
C ARG A 134 -14.00 -6.79 14.15
N VAL A 135 -14.03 -7.99 13.57
CA VAL A 135 -14.31 -8.22 12.14
C VAL A 135 -15.76 -7.84 11.80
N GLN A 136 -16.74 -8.22 12.61
CA GLN A 136 -18.15 -7.82 12.40
C GLN A 136 -18.35 -6.29 12.46
N ARG A 137 -17.48 -5.55 13.16
CA ARG A 137 -17.51 -4.07 13.19
C ARG A 137 -17.03 -3.43 11.89
N ILE A 138 -16.19 -4.13 11.11
CA ILE A 138 -15.72 -3.67 9.79
C ILE A 138 -16.85 -3.77 8.75
N THR A 139 -17.68 -4.81 8.85
CA THR A 139 -18.83 -5.02 7.96
C THR A 139 -20.11 -5.32 8.76
N PRO A 140 -20.79 -4.31 9.33
CA PRO A 140 -21.97 -4.53 10.18
C PRO A 140 -23.17 -5.16 9.47
N GLU A 141 -23.21 -5.07 8.13
CA GLU A 141 -24.34 -5.51 7.28
C GLU A 141 -24.09 -6.84 6.56
N LEU A 142 -22.88 -7.43 6.67
CA LEU A 142 -22.50 -8.66 5.99
C LEU A 142 -22.23 -9.81 6.97
N GLU A 143 -22.41 -11.04 6.50
CA GLU A 143 -22.14 -12.25 7.30
C GLU A 143 -20.64 -12.48 7.47
N VAL A 144 -20.25 -12.96 8.66
CA VAL A 144 -18.88 -13.36 9.01
C VAL A 144 -18.85 -14.86 9.28
N ALA A 145 -18.27 -15.62 8.34
CA ALA A 145 -18.14 -17.08 8.40
C ALA A 145 -16.81 -17.48 9.07
N ASP A 146 -16.86 -17.64 10.40
CA ASP A 146 -15.76 -18.16 11.21
C ASP A 146 -15.62 -19.69 11.06
N LEU A 147 -14.51 -20.10 10.44
CA LEU A 147 -14.07 -21.47 10.20
C LEU A 147 -12.66 -21.71 10.79
N LEU A 148 -12.34 -21.03 11.90
CA LEU A 148 -11.07 -21.18 12.59
C LEU A 148 -11.06 -22.43 13.51
N GLU A 149 -9.90 -23.06 13.64
CA GLU A 149 -9.59 -24.07 14.66
C GLU A 149 -8.52 -23.55 15.62
N SER A 150 -8.47 -24.08 16.84
CA SER A 150 -7.56 -23.59 17.90
C SER A 150 -6.72 -24.74 18.47
N ALA A 151 -5.41 -24.53 18.63
CA ALA A 151 -4.50 -25.55 19.15
C ALA A 151 -3.65 -25.06 20.34
N ASP A 152 -3.40 -25.97 21.29
CA ASP A 152 -2.65 -25.74 22.53
C ASP A 152 -1.14 -25.98 22.31
N TYR A 153 -0.48 -24.97 21.73
CA TYR A 153 0.96 -24.89 21.52
C TYR A 153 1.43 -23.46 21.82
N PRO A 154 2.75 -23.22 22.05
CA PRO A 154 3.27 -21.88 22.25
C PRO A 154 2.86 -20.90 21.14
N VAL A 155 2.38 -19.72 21.55
CA VAL A 155 2.02 -18.63 20.65
C VAL A 155 3.28 -18.15 19.92
N PRO A 156 3.26 -17.97 18.58
CA PRO A 156 4.39 -17.37 17.88
C PRO A 156 4.65 -15.93 18.32
N GLU A 157 5.92 -15.55 18.35
CA GLU A 157 6.37 -14.17 18.61
C GLU A 157 5.71 -13.21 17.60
N GLY A 158 5.20 -12.07 18.09
CA GLY A 158 4.51 -11.07 17.27
C GLY A 158 3.14 -11.48 16.70
N TRP A 159 2.60 -12.67 17.02
CA TRP A 159 1.34 -13.17 16.44
C TRP A 159 0.17 -12.17 16.48
N ASP A 160 -0.06 -11.52 17.62
CA ASP A 160 -1.16 -10.57 17.78
C ASP A 160 -0.93 -9.28 16.96
N ASN A 161 0.32 -8.85 16.76
CA ASN A 161 0.66 -7.71 15.88
C ASN A 161 0.40 -8.06 14.40
N ILE A 162 0.67 -9.32 14.00
CA ILE A 162 0.39 -9.84 12.66
C ILE A 162 -1.13 -9.91 12.43
N LEU A 163 -1.88 -10.38 13.42
CA LEU A 163 -3.33 -10.45 13.40
C LEU A 163 -3.95 -9.04 13.33
N ASP A 164 -3.44 -8.08 14.10
CA ASP A 164 -3.87 -6.68 14.06
C ASP A 164 -3.59 -6.01 12.71
N PHE A 165 -2.41 -6.23 12.12
CA PHE A 165 -2.11 -5.78 10.76
C PHE A 165 -3.05 -6.41 9.72
N ALA A 166 -3.36 -7.70 9.84
CA ALA A 166 -4.30 -8.37 8.96
C ALA A 166 -5.74 -7.83 9.11
N ILE A 167 -6.18 -7.48 10.32
CA ILE A 167 -7.49 -6.84 10.57
C ILE A 167 -7.54 -5.41 10.03
N PHE A 168 -6.41 -4.68 10.08
CA PHE A 168 -6.29 -3.38 9.43
C PHE A 168 -6.33 -3.48 7.89
N ALA A 169 -5.55 -4.38 7.30
CA ALA A 169 -5.64 -4.65 5.87
C ALA A 169 -7.06 -5.08 5.45
N LEU A 170 -7.74 -5.86 6.31
CA LEU A 170 -9.13 -6.26 6.11
C LEU A 170 -10.11 -5.08 6.13
N SER A 171 -9.86 -4.01 6.88
CA SER A 171 -10.73 -2.81 6.85
C SER A 171 -10.56 -2.01 5.58
N GLU A 172 -9.32 -1.76 5.16
CA GLU A 172 -8.99 -0.94 3.99
C GLU A 172 -9.35 -1.59 2.64
N LEU A 173 -9.34 -2.92 2.56
CA LEU A 173 -9.40 -3.67 1.29
C LEU A 173 -10.73 -4.41 1.11
N PRO A 174 -11.76 -3.81 0.46
CA PRO A 174 -13.12 -4.37 0.39
C PRO A 174 -13.26 -5.64 -0.47
N ARG A 175 -12.31 -5.91 -1.39
CA ARG A 175 -12.24 -7.16 -2.16
C ARG A 175 -10.81 -7.70 -2.05
N SER A 176 -10.61 -8.63 -1.12
CA SER A 176 -9.26 -9.08 -0.72
C SER A 176 -9.21 -10.52 -0.21
N LYS A 177 -8.01 -11.09 -0.33
CA LYS A 177 -7.57 -12.33 0.30
C LYS A 177 -6.30 -12.02 1.11
N ILE A 178 -6.33 -12.27 2.41
CA ILE A 178 -5.24 -11.99 3.35
C ILE A 178 -4.84 -13.31 3.99
N SER A 179 -3.68 -13.86 3.60
CA SER A 179 -3.16 -15.11 4.13
C SER A 179 -1.99 -14.80 5.09
N MET A 180 -2.23 -14.92 6.39
CA MET A 180 -1.22 -14.73 7.44
C MET A 180 -0.62 -16.04 7.93
N SER A 181 0.60 -15.95 8.45
CA SER A 181 1.36 -17.00 9.12
C SER A 181 2.34 -16.34 10.10
N SER A 182 2.99 -17.12 10.96
CA SER A 182 3.87 -16.62 12.04
C SER A 182 5.00 -15.67 11.64
N ASP A 183 5.40 -15.61 10.36
CA ASP A 183 6.51 -14.75 9.89
C ASP A 183 6.25 -14.05 8.53
N ARG A 184 4.98 -14.05 8.07
CA ARG A 184 4.58 -13.54 6.75
C ARG A 184 3.08 -13.27 6.66
N VAL A 185 2.71 -12.19 5.97
CA VAL A 185 1.36 -11.95 5.45
C VAL A 185 1.42 -11.76 3.93
N THR A 186 0.57 -12.46 3.18
CA THR A 186 0.31 -12.19 1.77
C THR A 186 -1.04 -11.49 1.63
N ILE A 187 -1.10 -10.40 0.88
CA ILE A 187 -2.32 -9.63 0.60
C ILE A 187 -2.56 -9.60 -0.90
N GLU A 188 -3.60 -10.29 -1.36
CA GLU A 188 -4.12 -10.22 -2.73
C GLU A 188 -5.36 -9.32 -2.73
N ALA A 189 -5.40 -8.30 -3.59
CA ALA A 189 -6.52 -7.36 -3.63
C ALA A 189 -6.77 -6.76 -5.03
N ILE A 190 -7.99 -6.25 -5.23
CA ILE A 190 -8.41 -5.56 -6.45
C ILE A 190 -8.83 -4.14 -6.11
N ALA A 191 -8.01 -3.17 -6.51
CA ALA A 191 -8.33 -1.75 -6.48
C ALA A 191 -9.22 -1.36 -7.67
N GLU A 192 -9.88 -0.22 -7.54
CA GLU A 192 -10.79 0.37 -8.52
C GLU A 192 -10.07 1.37 -9.44
N SER A 193 -8.88 1.85 -9.04
CA SER A 193 -8.01 2.72 -9.83
C SER A 193 -6.52 2.56 -9.47
N ALA A 194 -5.63 3.12 -10.29
CA ALA A 194 -4.19 3.06 -10.05
C ALA A 194 -3.76 3.92 -8.85
N GLU A 195 -4.44 5.05 -8.64
CA GLU A 195 -4.22 5.96 -7.51
C GLU A 195 -4.71 5.33 -6.20
N GLN A 196 -5.83 4.58 -6.23
CA GLN A 196 -6.30 3.79 -5.07
C GLN A 196 -5.33 2.66 -4.75
N LYS A 197 -4.84 1.90 -5.76
CA LYS A 197 -3.77 0.90 -5.58
C LYS A 197 -2.53 1.52 -4.91
N THR A 198 -2.03 2.62 -5.46
CA THR A 198 -0.82 3.29 -4.96
C THR A 198 -0.99 3.78 -3.52
N ARG A 199 -2.19 4.28 -3.18
CA ARG A 199 -2.57 4.68 -1.82
C ARG A 199 -2.59 3.50 -0.86
N TRP A 200 -3.18 2.37 -1.25
CA TRP A 200 -3.20 1.15 -0.44
C TRP A 200 -1.82 0.52 -0.27
N GLU A 201 -1.01 0.44 -1.33
CA GLU A 201 0.37 -0.08 -1.23
C GLU A 201 1.20 0.78 -0.28
N ARG A 202 1.05 2.11 -0.33
CA ARG A 202 1.68 3.04 0.62
C ARG A 202 1.16 2.86 2.05
N GLU A 203 -0.15 2.77 2.26
CA GLU A 203 -0.75 2.65 3.60
C GLU A 203 -0.39 1.32 4.26
N LEU A 204 -0.46 0.21 3.53
CA LEU A 204 -0.07 -1.11 4.02
C LEU A 204 1.43 -1.17 4.33
N ALA A 205 2.27 -0.54 3.50
CA ALA A 205 3.70 -0.42 3.81
C ALA A 205 3.94 0.42 5.09
N ARG A 206 3.27 1.57 5.25
CA ARG A 206 3.36 2.39 6.48
C ARG A 206 2.93 1.64 7.74
N ARG A 207 1.94 0.74 7.64
CA ARG A 207 1.40 -0.02 8.78
C ARG A 207 2.04 -1.40 8.99
N THR A 208 3.00 -1.80 8.16
CA THR A 208 3.67 -3.10 8.29
C THR A 208 4.49 -3.16 9.59
N PRO A 209 4.23 -4.10 10.52
CA PRO A 209 5.05 -4.28 11.72
C PRO A 209 6.49 -4.66 11.37
N GLY A 210 7.46 -4.19 12.16
CA GLY A 210 8.88 -4.50 11.99
C GLY A 210 9.14 -6.01 11.94
N GLY A 211 9.97 -6.46 10.99
CA GLY A 211 10.28 -7.87 10.78
C GLY A 211 9.18 -8.69 10.08
N LEU A 212 7.96 -8.18 9.91
CA LEU A 212 6.89 -8.89 9.22
C LEU A 212 7.10 -8.86 7.70
N ARG A 213 7.29 -10.02 7.09
CA ARG A 213 7.47 -10.14 5.64
C ARG A 213 6.11 -10.04 4.93
N VAL A 214 5.72 -8.82 4.55
CA VAL A 214 4.48 -8.57 3.80
C VAL A 214 4.71 -8.72 2.29
N ALA A 215 3.82 -9.44 1.61
CA ALA A 215 3.79 -9.59 0.17
C ALA A 215 2.49 -9.00 -0.40
N LEU A 216 2.59 -7.87 -1.11
CA LEU A 216 1.46 -7.17 -1.70
C LEU A 216 1.26 -7.54 -3.17
N ASN A 217 0.11 -8.16 -3.47
CA ASN A 217 -0.36 -8.52 -4.81
C ASN A 217 -1.61 -7.69 -5.15
N ILE A 218 -1.47 -6.37 -5.18
CA ILE A 218 -2.59 -5.46 -5.47
C ILE A 218 -2.67 -5.18 -6.97
N SER A 219 -3.81 -5.53 -7.56
CA SER A 219 -4.14 -5.24 -8.96
C SER A 219 -5.04 -4.00 -9.06
N ALA A 220 -5.02 -3.34 -10.22
CA ALA A 220 -5.95 -2.26 -10.55
C ALA A 220 -6.40 -2.42 -12.01
N PRO A 221 -7.62 -2.03 -12.39
CA PRO A 221 -8.01 -1.92 -13.79
C PRO A 221 -7.13 -0.86 -14.46
N ARG A 222 -6.73 -1.13 -15.70
CA ARG A 222 -6.01 -0.14 -16.51
C ARG A 222 -6.98 1.00 -16.88
N PRO A 223 -6.54 2.27 -16.86
CA PRO A 223 -7.38 3.39 -17.24
C PRO A 223 -7.86 3.22 -18.68
N VAL A 224 -9.13 3.54 -18.94
CA VAL A 224 -9.67 3.67 -20.29
C VAL A 224 -9.36 5.09 -20.75
N ILE A 225 -8.55 5.23 -21.80
CA ILE A 225 -8.08 6.53 -22.30
C ILE A 225 -8.81 6.83 -23.61
N THR A 226 -9.58 7.92 -23.62
CA THR A 226 -10.38 8.39 -24.76
C THR A 226 -10.32 9.91 -24.86
N PRO A 227 -10.03 10.51 -26.02
CA PRO A 227 -9.44 9.86 -27.19
C PRO A 227 -8.07 9.24 -26.86
N PHE A 228 -7.73 8.14 -27.52
CA PHE A 228 -6.43 7.50 -27.40
C PHE A 228 -5.41 8.30 -28.20
N THR A 229 -4.47 8.98 -27.53
CA THR A 229 -3.65 10.03 -28.16
C THR A 229 -2.15 9.77 -28.11
N ALA A 230 -1.44 10.18 -29.16
CA ALA A 230 0.02 10.30 -29.16
C ALA A 230 0.41 11.50 -30.03
N ARG A 231 1.17 12.44 -29.44
CA ARG A 231 1.54 13.70 -30.07
C ARG A 231 3.04 13.91 -29.95
N PHE A 232 3.72 14.06 -31.08
CA PHE A 232 5.16 14.22 -31.19
C PHE A 232 5.50 15.52 -31.93
N VAL A 233 6.44 16.29 -31.39
CA VAL A 233 6.80 17.64 -31.88
C VAL A 233 8.31 17.77 -32.02
N ILE A 234 8.75 18.45 -33.08
CA ILE A 234 10.09 19.00 -33.23
C ILE A 234 9.96 20.49 -33.53
N ASP A 235 10.35 21.33 -32.57
CA ASP A 235 10.39 22.80 -32.67
C ASP A 235 11.72 23.35 -32.11
N GLU A 236 11.79 24.64 -31.78
CA GLU A 236 12.98 25.30 -31.21
C GLU A 236 13.50 24.67 -29.89
N GLN A 237 12.63 23.99 -29.12
CA GLN A 237 13.02 23.26 -27.90
C GLN A 237 13.58 21.86 -28.22
N GLY A 238 13.32 21.37 -29.43
CA GLY A 238 13.74 20.07 -29.93
C GLY A 238 12.68 18.96 -29.80
N PRO A 239 13.06 17.72 -30.20
CA PRO A 239 12.17 16.57 -30.26
C PRO A 239 11.63 16.15 -28.88
N ARG A 240 10.31 16.05 -28.77
CA ARG A 240 9.58 15.58 -27.57
C ARG A 240 8.25 14.92 -27.92
N PHE A 241 7.69 14.17 -26.97
CA PHE A 241 6.26 13.86 -26.95
C PHE A 241 5.56 14.90 -26.07
N ASP A 242 4.51 15.55 -26.59
CA ASP A 242 3.55 16.32 -25.78
C ASP A 242 2.50 15.36 -25.15
N ALA A 243 2.19 14.26 -25.84
CA ALA A 243 1.38 13.15 -25.34
C ALA A 243 1.89 11.81 -25.87
N CYS A 244 1.75 10.74 -25.09
CA CYS A 244 2.07 9.39 -25.53
C CYS A 244 1.21 8.35 -24.80
N THR A 245 0.37 7.63 -25.54
CA THR A 245 -0.43 6.51 -25.01
C THR A 245 -0.02 5.20 -25.69
N ALA A 246 0.02 4.09 -24.95
CA ALA A 246 0.41 2.79 -25.45
C ALA A 246 -0.53 1.66 -25.00
N GLY A 247 -0.95 0.80 -25.94
CA GLY A 247 -1.86 -0.30 -25.65
C GLY A 247 -1.28 -1.43 -24.82
N THR A 248 0.04 -1.62 -24.85
CA THR A 248 0.79 -2.69 -24.18
C THR A 248 2.22 -2.24 -23.88
N GLU A 249 2.92 -2.96 -22.99
CA GLU A 249 4.34 -2.68 -22.70
C GLU A 249 5.25 -2.79 -23.94
N PRO A 250 5.18 -3.83 -24.80
CA PRO A 250 5.96 -3.87 -26.04
C PRO A 250 5.64 -2.71 -26.99
N GLY A 251 4.36 -2.27 -27.03
CA GLY A 251 3.95 -1.09 -27.78
C GLY A 251 4.59 0.19 -27.25
N ARG A 252 4.62 0.39 -25.93
CA ARG A 252 5.30 1.52 -25.28
C ARG A 252 6.78 1.56 -25.66
N VAL A 253 7.47 0.43 -25.52
CA VAL A 253 8.90 0.33 -25.87
C VAL A 253 9.17 0.72 -27.32
N LYS A 254 8.29 0.34 -28.26
CA LYS A 254 8.41 0.70 -29.68
C LYS A 254 8.24 2.20 -29.94
N ILE A 255 7.20 2.81 -29.37
CA ILE A 255 6.93 4.26 -29.52
C ILE A 255 8.06 5.09 -28.90
N VAL A 256 8.48 4.74 -27.68
CA VAL A 256 9.59 5.41 -26.98
C VAL A 256 10.90 5.26 -27.74
N ALA A 257 11.20 4.08 -28.31
CA ALA A 257 12.38 3.88 -29.14
C ALA A 257 12.36 4.72 -30.42
N ALA A 258 11.20 4.93 -31.05
CA ALA A 258 11.06 5.82 -32.20
C ALA A 258 11.36 7.28 -31.83
N GLY A 259 10.85 7.77 -30.69
CA GLY A 259 11.14 9.11 -30.18
C GLY A 259 12.63 9.32 -29.86
N ILE A 260 13.26 8.35 -29.18
CA ILE A 260 14.71 8.38 -28.91
C ILE A 260 15.50 8.38 -30.24
N ALA A 261 15.07 7.60 -31.24
CA ALA A 261 15.64 7.62 -32.59
C ALA A 261 15.30 8.88 -33.43
N ALA A 262 14.47 9.79 -32.89
CA ALA A 262 14.27 11.16 -33.38
C ALA A 262 14.97 12.22 -32.52
N GLY A 263 15.72 11.82 -31.49
CA GLY A 263 16.55 12.70 -30.66
C GLY A 263 15.95 13.12 -29.32
N VAL A 264 14.81 12.55 -28.91
CA VAL A 264 14.20 12.84 -27.60
C VAL A 264 15.20 12.60 -26.47
N LYS A 265 15.31 13.58 -25.57
CA LYS A 265 16.22 13.54 -24.40
C LYS A 265 15.48 13.02 -23.17
N GLY A 266 16.23 12.40 -22.25
CA GLY A 266 15.68 11.88 -20.99
C GLY A 266 14.89 10.57 -21.16
N ARG A 267 13.88 10.37 -20.31
CA ARG A 267 12.94 9.25 -20.37
C ARG A 267 11.55 9.83 -20.66
N PRO A 268 11.03 9.76 -21.90
CA PRO A 268 9.69 10.26 -22.18
C PRO A 268 8.63 9.44 -21.44
N THR A 269 7.68 10.12 -20.81
CA THR A 269 6.48 9.49 -20.24
C THR A 269 5.62 8.94 -21.37
N CYS A 270 5.00 7.76 -21.14
CA CYS A 270 4.07 7.16 -22.08
C CYS A 270 3.16 6.16 -21.35
N THR A 271 1.86 6.42 -21.36
CA THR A 271 0.91 5.86 -20.40
C THR A 271 0.17 4.64 -20.96
N ILE A 272 -0.02 3.59 -20.14
CA ILE A 272 -0.46 2.26 -20.60
C ILE A 272 -1.96 2.04 -20.33
N GLY A 273 -2.81 2.55 -21.23
CA GLY A 273 -4.28 2.52 -21.12
C GLY A 273 -5.00 1.56 -22.07
N LEU A 274 -6.27 1.27 -21.75
CA LEU A 274 -7.25 0.66 -22.66
C LEU A 274 -7.86 1.73 -23.58
N GLY A 275 -8.51 1.32 -24.66
CA GLY A 275 -9.05 2.24 -25.68
C GLY A 275 -8.28 2.28 -27.01
N VAL A 276 -7.28 1.39 -27.18
CA VAL A 276 -6.44 1.34 -28.39
C VAL A 276 -7.30 1.18 -29.66
N PRO A 277 -7.16 2.05 -30.68
CA PRO A 277 -7.98 2.03 -31.89
C PRO A 277 -7.59 0.90 -32.86
N SER A 278 -6.31 0.52 -32.88
CA SER A 278 -5.76 -0.56 -33.72
C SER A 278 -4.60 -1.28 -33.03
N PRO A 279 -4.42 -2.60 -33.21
CA PRO A 279 -3.20 -3.31 -32.81
C PRO A 279 -1.91 -2.67 -33.35
N ASP A 280 -1.98 -2.06 -34.54
CA ASP A 280 -0.87 -1.43 -35.25
C ASP A 280 -0.56 0.01 -34.77
N TRP A 281 -1.25 0.50 -33.74
CA TRP A 281 -0.98 1.82 -33.14
C TRP A 281 0.51 2.09 -32.83
N PRO A 282 1.29 1.17 -32.23
CA PRO A 282 2.71 1.40 -31.97
C PRO A 282 3.57 1.50 -33.24
N ASP A 283 3.08 0.96 -34.36
CA ASP A 283 3.74 1.00 -35.67
C ASP A 283 3.41 2.31 -36.39
N ALA A 284 2.11 2.67 -36.44
CA ALA A 284 1.64 3.94 -37.01
C ALA A 284 2.28 5.16 -36.32
N VAL A 285 2.29 5.19 -34.98
CA VAL A 285 2.94 6.27 -34.22
C VAL A 285 4.46 6.30 -34.49
N ALA A 286 5.13 5.15 -34.59
CA ALA A 286 6.56 5.10 -34.92
C ALA A 286 6.87 5.60 -36.35
N MET A 287 6.01 5.31 -37.32
CA MET A 287 6.09 5.86 -38.68
C MET A 287 5.90 7.39 -38.66
N GLY A 288 4.91 7.89 -37.93
CA GLY A 288 4.66 9.32 -37.80
C GLY A 288 5.83 10.09 -37.16
N VAL A 289 6.41 9.55 -36.08
CA VAL A 289 7.62 10.10 -35.44
C VAL A 289 8.80 10.13 -36.42
N ALA A 290 8.97 9.08 -37.23
CA ALA A 290 10.00 9.03 -38.27
C ALA A 290 9.78 10.07 -39.38
N ALA A 291 8.52 10.33 -39.77
CA ALA A 291 8.17 11.34 -40.76
C ALA A 291 8.49 12.77 -40.28
N VAL A 292 8.09 13.15 -39.05
CA VAL A 292 8.41 14.48 -38.49
C VAL A 292 9.93 14.68 -38.36
N ARG A 293 10.67 13.63 -37.96
CA ARG A 293 12.15 13.64 -37.95
C ARG A 293 12.76 13.92 -39.33
N GLU A 294 12.11 13.49 -40.41
CA GLU A 294 12.57 13.70 -41.78
C GLU A 294 12.13 15.04 -42.40
N LEU A 295 11.04 15.64 -41.88
CA LEU A 295 10.72 17.05 -42.12
C LEU A 295 11.68 17.99 -41.39
N GLY A 296 12.20 17.58 -40.22
CA GLY A 296 13.16 18.31 -39.40
C GLY A 296 12.53 19.34 -38.45
N ALA A 297 11.33 19.84 -38.76
CA ALA A 297 10.50 20.68 -37.90
C ALA A 297 9.01 20.44 -38.20
N GLY A 298 8.18 20.36 -37.16
CA GLY A 298 6.74 20.10 -37.26
C GLY A 298 6.17 19.25 -36.13
N THR A 299 4.90 18.90 -36.27
CA THR A 299 4.08 18.18 -35.30
C THR A 299 3.34 17.03 -35.98
N ILE A 300 3.23 15.88 -35.32
CA ILE A 300 2.24 14.86 -35.65
C ILE A 300 1.40 14.50 -34.43
N THR A 301 0.09 14.47 -34.61
CA THR A 301 -0.90 14.13 -33.57
C THR A 301 -1.74 12.96 -34.06
N PHE A 302 -1.71 11.85 -33.34
CA PHE A 302 -2.65 10.73 -33.46
C PHE A 302 -3.75 10.92 -32.41
N SER A 303 -5.00 10.81 -32.82
CA SER A 303 -6.19 10.82 -31.97
C SER A 303 -7.14 9.73 -32.45
N ASP A 304 -7.18 8.60 -31.75
CA ASP A 304 -7.86 7.37 -32.17
C ASP A 304 -7.44 6.94 -33.60
N ALA A 305 -8.33 7.02 -34.59
CA ALA A 305 -8.02 6.67 -35.98
C ALA A 305 -7.35 7.80 -36.76
N ASP A 306 -7.43 9.04 -36.29
CA ASP A 306 -7.14 10.20 -37.12
C ASP A 306 -5.75 10.79 -36.81
N VAL A 307 -5.02 11.12 -37.88
CA VAL A 307 -3.59 11.43 -37.85
C VAL A 307 -3.36 12.79 -38.52
N THR A 308 -3.02 13.81 -37.73
CA THR A 308 -2.78 15.16 -38.25
C THR A 308 -1.30 15.51 -38.23
N LEU A 309 -0.74 15.79 -39.41
CA LEU A 309 0.66 16.16 -39.63
C LEU A 309 0.74 17.65 -40.02
N VAL A 310 1.34 18.46 -39.16
CA VAL A 310 1.56 19.90 -39.39
C VAL A 310 3.05 20.17 -39.59
N ALA A 311 3.44 20.54 -40.80
CA ALA A 311 4.84 20.89 -41.11
C ALA A 311 5.11 22.38 -40.92
N ALA A 312 6.30 22.72 -40.39
CA ALA A 312 6.70 24.10 -40.14
C ALA A 312 6.90 24.91 -41.45
N ALA A 313 6.81 26.24 -41.36
CA ALA A 313 6.75 27.13 -42.53
C ALA A 313 8.05 27.11 -43.38
N GLU A 314 9.18 26.83 -42.76
CA GLU A 314 10.51 26.70 -43.35
C GLU A 314 10.71 25.38 -44.13
N VAL A 315 9.87 24.37 -43.93
CA VAL A 315 9.97 23.07 -44.60
C VAL A 315 9.79 23.24 -46.11
N ALA A 316 10.75 22.76 -46.91
CA ALA A 316 10.66 22.84 -48.36
C ALA A 316 9.46 22.02 -48.88
N GLN A 317 8.61 22.62 -49.72
CA GLN A 317 7.36 22.00 -50.18
C GLN A 317 7.58 20.60 -50.79
N GLN A 318 8.62 20.43 -51.63
CA GLN A 318 8.98 19.14 -52.21
C GLN A 318 9.36 18.06 -51.17
N ASN A 319 9.88 18.45 -50.00
CA ASN A 319 10.14 17.50 -48.92
C ASN A 319 8.85 17.13 -48.19
N PHE A 320 7.97 18.11 -47.95
CA PHE A 320 6.64 17.88 -47.38
C PHE A 320 5.80 16.96 -48.27
N ASP A 321 5.60 17.30 -49.54
CA ASP A 321 4.80 16.52 -50.50
C ASP A 321 5.25 15.06 -50.57
N ARG A 322 6.58 14.83 -50.49
CA ARG A 322 7.19 13.50 -50.50
C ARG A 322 6.95 12.74 -49.19
N VAL A 323 7.28 13.33 -48.04
CA VAL A 323 7.14 12.67 -46.73
C VAL A 323 5.67 12.40 -46.40
N VAL A 324 4.75 13.27 -46.81
CA VAL A 324 3.30 13.02 -46.73
C VAL A 324 2.93 11.78 -47.55
N GLY A 325 3.32 11.70 -48.82
CA GLY A 325 2.99 10.55 -49.67
C GLY A 325 3.68 9.24 -49.25
N GLU A 326 4.89 9.31 -48.67
CA GLU A 326 5.58 8.15 -48.08
C GLU A 326 4.90 7.68 -46.78
N LEU A 327 4.37 8.59 -45.95
CA LEU A 327 3.61 8.26 -44.74
C LEU A 327 2.21 7.72 -45.07
N GLU A 328 1.48 8.38 -45.98
CA GLU A 328 0.14 7.96 -46.44
C GLU A 328 0.16 6.54 -47.04
N ALA A 329 1.23 6.18 -47.75
CA ALA A 329 1.42 4.84 -48.31
C ALA A 329 1.97 3.80 -47.32
N ALA A 330 2.35 4.20 -46.11
CA ALA A 330 2.90 3.32 -45.07
C ALA A 330 1.97 3.10 -43.87
N LEU A 331 1.07 4.05 -43.59
CA LEU A 331 0.06 3.92 -42.54
C LEU A 331 -0.94 2.79 -42.88
N PRO A 332 -1.36 1.96 -41.91
CA PRO A 332 -2.41 0.97 -42.11
C PRO A 332 -3.77 1.61 -42.44
N ASP A 333 -4.58 0.98 -43.30
CA ASP A 333 -5.90 1.42 -43.83
C ASP A 333 -6.92 1.97 -42.80
N VAL A 334 -6.72 1.71 -41.51
CA VAL A 334 -7.55 2.20 -40.41
C VAL A 334 -7.23 3.64 -39.99
N PHE A 335 -6.11 4.22 -40.44
CA PHE A 335 -5.65 5.54 -40.05
C PHE A 335 -5.89 6.60 -41.14
N SER A 336 -6.54 7.72 -40.78
CA SER A 336 -6.81 8.85 -41.70
C SER A 336 -5.71 9.90 -41.61
N LEU A 337 -4.93 10.15 -42.68
CA LEU A 337 -3.90 11.21 -42.67
C LEU A 337 -4.45 12.55 -43.15
N HIS A 338 -4.35 13.57 -42.30
CA HIS A 338 -4.58 14.97 -42.60
C HIS A 338 -3.26 15.75 -42.50
N ALA A 339 -2.66 16.05 -43.66
CA ALA A 339 -1.42 16.81 -43.75
C ALA A 339 -1.67 18.28 -44.11
N ASN A 340 -1.07 19.20 -43.36
CA ASN A 340 -1.03 20.63 -43.70
C ASN A 340 0.37 21.21 -43.42
N LYS A 341 0.65 22.38 -43.98
CA LYS A 341 1.87 23.15 -43.72
C LYS A 341 1.50 24.54 -43.23
N THR A 342 2.12 25.00 -42.14
CA THR A 342 1.93 26.35 -41.60
C THR A 342 2.38 27.41 -42.61
N GLU A 343 1.55 28.43 -42.85
CA GLU A 343 1.94 29.58 -43.67
C GLU A 343 2.92 30.49 -42.92
N ALA A 344 3.91 31.05 -43.64
CA ALA A 344 4.84 32.01 -43.06
C ALA A 344 4.15 33.37 -42.85
N VAL A 345 3.89 33.74 -41.59
CA VAL A 345 3.28 35.02 -41.23
C VAL A 345 4.28 36.17 -41.44
N GLU A 346 4.25 36.82 -42.61
CA GLU A 346 5.06 38.01 -42.89
C GLU A 346 4.51 39.26 -42.16
N GLY A 347 4.78 39.34 -40.86
CA GLY A 347 4.61 40.55 -40.04
C GLY A 347 3.92 40.31 -38.69
N GLU A 348 4.21 41.16 -37.71
CA GLU A 348 3.45 41.22 -36.46
C GLU A 348 1.99 41.58 -36.76
N ALA A 349 1.07 40.67 -36.45
CA ALA A 349 -0.34 40.81 -36.76
C ALA A 349 -1.07 41.77 -35.78
N GLU A 350 -0.66 43.05 -35.78
CA GLU A 350 -1.22 44.14 -34.97
C GLU A 350 -2.69 44.43 -35.35
N GLY A 351 -3.58 43.54 -34.90
CA GLY A 351 -5.00 43.57 -35.26
C GLY A 351 -5.70 42.22 -35.27
N ALA A 352 -4.97 41.09 -35.24
CA ALA A 352 -5.56 39.77 -35.09
C ALA A 352 -6.43 39.70 -33.82
N PRO A 353 -7.57 38.98 -33.83
CA PRO A 353 -8.33 38.77 -32.61
C PRO A 353 -7.60 37.73 -31.74
N GLU A 354 -7.36 38.10 -30.49
CA GLU A 354 -6.75 37.25 -29.47
C GLU A 354 -7.65 37.20 -28.23
N PHE A 355 -7.63 36.07 -27.53
CA PHE A 355 -8.10 35.92 -26.15
C PHE A 355 -6.96 35.36 -25.29
N THR A 356 -6.80 35.89 -24.08
CA THR A 356 -5.70 35.54 -23.18
C THR A 356 -6.26 35.26 -21.79
N ALA A 357 -5.93 34.09 -21.23
CA ALA A 357 -6.20 33.76 -19.84
C ALA A 357 -4.87 33.53 -19.12
N THR A 358 -4.62 34.28 -18.05
CA THR A 358 -3.40 34.16 -17.23
C THR A 358 -3.77 33.68 -15.84
N LEU A 359 -3.11 32.62 -15.38
CA LEU A 359 -3.17 32.08 -14.02
C LEU A 359 -1.86 32.43 -13.29
N SER A 360 -1.95 33.15 -12.19
CA SER A 360 -0.79 33.49 -11.35
C SER A 360 -0.51 32.42 -10.29
N PRO A 361 0.70 32.36 -9.69
CA PRO A 361 1.03 31.40 -8.62
C PRO A 361 0.16 31.50 -7.37
N GLU A 362 -0.46 32.66 -7.12
CA GLU A 362 -1.46 32.87 -6.05
C GLU A 362 -2.85 32.28 -6.42
N GLY A 363 -2.97 31.70 -7.61
CA GLY A 363 -4.17 31.16 -8.23
C GLY A 363 -5.14 32.22 -8.75
N LEU A 364 -4.73 33.49 -8.87
CA LEU A 364 -5.58 34.54 -9.45
C LEU A 364 -5.63 34.38 -10.97
N VAL A 365 -6.83 34.46 -11.55
CA VAL A 365 -7.07 34.28 -12.98
C VAL A 365 -7.57 35.56 -13.62
N GLN A 366 -6.90 35.98 -14.69
CA GLN A 366 -7.24 37.18 -15.43
C GLN A 366 -7.53 36.85 -16.90
N LEU A 367 -8.75 37.22 -17.34
CA LEU A 367 -9.28 36.91 -18.67
C LEU A 367 -9.37 38.20 -19.50
N ARG A 368 -8.71 38.24 -20.65
CA ARG A 368 -8.56 39.42 -21.53
C ARG A 368 -8.78 39.05 -22.99
N GLY A 369 -8.91 40.07 -23.85
CA GLY A 369 -9.03 39.89 -25.31
C GLY A 369 -10.47 39.96 -25.82
N ARG A 370 -10.85 39.11 -26.78
CA ARG A 370 -12.15 39.17 -27.50
C ARG A 370 -13.01 37.92 -27.32
N LEU A 371 -14.33 38.09 -27.23
CA LEU A 371 -15.36 37.03 -27.17
C LEU A 371 -16.52 37.39 -28.10
N GLY A 372 -17.23 36.41 -28.66
CA GLY A 372 -18.23 36.63 -29.72
C GLY A 372 -19.42 37.49 -29.30
N ASP A 373 -20.01 37.15 -28.16
CA ASP A 373 -21.20 37.80 -27.61
C ASP A 373 -21.27 37.68 -26.08
N GLU A 374 -22.32 38.27 -25.50
CA GLU A 374 -22.58 38.27 -24.07
C GLU A 374 -22.86 36.86 -23.51
N GLN A 375 -23.46 35.96 -24.28
CA GLN A 375 -23.69 34.58 -23.86
C GLN A 375 -22.37 33.81 -23.76
N GLN A 376 -21.48 33.96 -24.75
CA GLN A 376 -20.12 33.43 -24.63
C GLN A 376 -19.40 34.01 -23.40
N ARG A 377 -19.47 35.32 -23.17
CA ARG A 377 -18.84 35.95 -21.98
C ARG A 377 -19.32 35.35 -20.67
N MET A 378 -20.64 35.19 -20.49
CA MET A 378 -21.21 34.58 -19.28
C MET A 378 -20.78 33.11 -19.11
N ILE A 379 -20.71 32.33 -20.21
CA ILE A 379 -20.26 30.93 -20.16
C ILE A 379 -18.77 30.86 -19.79
N THR A 380 -17.92 31.66 -20.45
CA THR A 380 -16.47 31.74 -20.16
C THR A 380 -16.20 32.16 -18.72
N GLU A 381 -16.93 33.15 -18.19
CA GLU A 381 -16.80 33.60 -16.80
C GLU A 381 -17.29 32.53 -15.79
N SER A 382 -18.38 31.84 -16.11
CA SER A 382 -18.93 30.76 -15.27
C SER A 382 -17.99 29.54 -15.20
N VAL A 383 -17.45 29.09 -16.34
CA VAL A 383 -16.49 27.97 -16.40
C VAL A 383 -15.20 28.32 -15.66
N ALA A 384 -14.68 29.53 -15.82
CA ALA A 384 -13.51 29.98 -15.07
C ALA A 384 -13.79 30.03 -13.55
N ARG A 385 -14.93 30.56 -13.10
CA ARG A 385 -15.30 30.54 -11.67
C ARG A 385 -15.47 29.12 -11.10
N ALA A 386 -15.95 28.18 -11.91
CA ALA A 386 -16.11 26.79 -11.52
C ALA A 386 -14.77 26.03 -11.39
N ARG A 387 -13.76 26.39 -12.20
CA ARG A 387 -12.41 25.77 -12.14
C ARG A 387 -11.48 26.43 -11.12
N PHE A 388 -11.48 27.76 -11.06
CA PHE A 388 -10.48 28.55 -10.30
C PHE A 388 -11.02 29.25 -9.04
N GLY A 389 -12.33 29.13 -8.77
CA GLY A 389 -13.01 29.75 -7.63
C GLY A 389 -13.58 31.14 -7.93
N MET A 390 -14.69 31.49 -7.25
CA MET A 390 -15.50 32.66 -7.64
C MET A 390 -14.80 34.01 -7.49
N GLU A 391 -13.99 34.16 -6.44
CA GLU A 391 -13.33 35.43 -6.07
C GLU A 391 -11.99 35.64 -6.78
N LYS A 392 -11.39 34.58 -7.33
CA LYS A 392 -10.08 34.62 -7.99
C LYS A 392 -10.12 35.07 -9.46
N VAL A 393 -11.31 35.12 -10.08
CA VAL A 393 -11.49 35.32 -11.53
C VAL A 393 -11.87 36.76 -11.88
N TYR A 394 -11.03 37.43 -12.66
CA TYR A 394 -11.25 38.77 -13.20
C TYR A 394 -11.49 38.76 -14.72
N MET A 395 -12.73 39.08 -15.13
CA MET A 395 -13.15 39.14 -16.54
C MET A 395 -13.01 40.56 -17.11
N ALA A 396 -12.17 40.72 -18.14
CA ALA A 396 -11.93 41.98 -18.85
C ALA A 396 -11.94 41.83 -20.40
N ALA A 397 -12.53 40.76 -20.92
CA ALA A 397 -12.72 40.58 -22.35
C ALA A 397 -13.77 41.54 -22.94
N ARG A 398 -13.59 41.90 -24.22
CA ARG A 398 -14.50 42.74 -25.01
C ARG A 398 -15.32 41.88 -25.97
N LEU A 399 -16.51 42.35 -26.33
CA LEU A 399 -17.35 41.68 -27.32
C LEU A 399 -16.96 42.07 -28.75
N ASP A 400 -16.89 41.08 -29.64
CA ASP A 400 -16.58 41.22 -31.06
C ASP A 400 -17.29 40.12 -31.87
N SER A 401 -18.29 40.50 -32.67
CA SER A 401 -19.06 39.54 -33.47
C SER A 401 -18.43 39.17 -34.82
N SER A 402 -17.19 39.60 -35.09
CA SER A 402 -16.44 39.27 -36.31
C SER A 402 -15.48 38.08 -36.17
N LEU A 403 -15.51 37.40 -35.01
CA LEU A 403 -14.61 36.30 -34.67
C LEU A 403 -14.87 35.01 -35.48
N PRO A 404 -13.86 34.14 -35.67
CA PRO A 404 -14.01 32.87 -36.39
C PRO A 404 -15.05 31.92 -35.77
N GLN A 405 -15.57 31.00 -36.58
CA GLN A 405 -16.34 29.87 -36.06
C GLN A 405 -15.46 29.01 -35.14
N GLY A 406 -16.07 28.41 -34.11
CA GLY A 406 -15.33 27.62 -33.11
C GLY A 406 -14.60 28.43 -32.03
N TRP A 407 -14.57 29.77 -32.09
CA TRP A 407 -13.88 30.62 -31.11
C TRP A 407 -14.28 30.34 -29.65
N SER A 408 -15.56 30.08 -29.39
CA SER A 408 -16.07 29.67 -28.08
C SER A 408 -15.49 28.35 -27.59
N ILE A 409 -15.33 27.38 -28.48
CA ILE A 409 -14.77 26.07 -28.16
C ILE A 409 -13.27 26.20 -27.88
N ARG A 410 -12.53 26.97 -28.70
CA ARG A 410 -11.11 27.29 -28.44
C ARG A 410 -10.91 27.90 -27.05
N VAL A 411 -11.69 28.93 -26.71
CA VAL A 411 -11.60 29.63 -25.42
C VAL A 411 -11.92 28.71 -24.23
N LEU A 412 -12.91 27.82 -24.36
CA LEU A 412 -13.27 26.92 -23.27
C LEU A 412 -12.27 25.77 -23.09
N GLY A 413 -11.80 25.15 -24.18
CA GLY A 413 -10.73 24.14 -24.12
C GLY A 413 -9.42 24.70 -23.56
N ALA A 414 -9.06 25.94 -23.94
CA ALA A 414 -7.89 26.63 -23.40
C ALA A 414 -8.00 26.93 -21.89
N LEU A 415 -9.21 27.24 -21.39
CA LEU A 415 -9.46 27.42 -19.95
C LEU A 415 -9.50 26.11 -19.16
N GLU A 416 -9.99 25.04 -19.78
CA GLU A 416 -10.01 23.70 -19.18
C GLU A 416 -8.57 23.14 -19.06
N ALA A 417 -7.75 23.32 -20.09
CA ALA A 417 -6.32 22.97 -20.07
C ALA A 417 -5.50 23.84 -19.09
N LEU A 418 -5.79 25.14 -18.97
CA LEU A 418 -5.14 26.02 -17.99
C LEU A 418 -5.43 25.62 -16.54
N ALA A 419 -6.49 24.84 -16.28
CA ALA A 419 -6.84 24.35 -14.94
C ALA A 419 -6.02 23.13 -14.47
N LEU A 420 -5.07 22.65 -15.28
CA LEU A 420 -4.11 21.57 -14.94
C LEU A 420 -2.69 22.11 -14.67
N LEU A 421 -2.57 23.43 -14.51
CA LEU A 421 -1.32 24.14 -14.20
C LEU A 421 -1.49 24.86 -12.86
N ASP A 422 -0.41 24.96 -12.10
CA ASP A 422 -0.36 25.81 -10.89
C ASP A 422 -0.26 27.28 -11.27
N ASN A 423 0.51 27.59 -12.33
CA ASN A 423 0.56 28.90 -12.95
C ASN A 423 0.85 28.82 -14.45
N GLY A 424 0.31 29.75 -15.24
CA GLY A 424 0.55 29.77 -16.68
C GLY A 424 -0.25 30.82 -17.46
N VAL A 425 -0.18 30.71 -18.77
CA VAL A 425 -0.96 31.53 -19.70
C VAL A 425 -1.46 30.67 -20.86
N ALA A 426 -2.75 30.82 -21.16
CA ALA A 426 -3.39 30.31 -22.37
C ALA A 426 -3.65 31.49 -23.32
N ILE A 427 -3.20 31.35 -24.56
CA ILE A 427 -3.34 32.31 -25.65
C ILE A 427 -4.14 31.64 -26.76
N VAL A 428 -5.23 32.29 -27.19
CA VAL A 428 -6.13 31.79 -28.24
C VAL A 428 -6.12 32.79 -29.39
N GLN A 429 -5.74 32.33 -30.57
CA GLN A 429 -5.68 33.07 -31.83
C GLN A 429 -6.55 32.36 -32.89
N PRO A 430 -6.77 32.93 -34.10
CA PRO A 430 -7.72 32.37 -35.07
C PRO A 430 -7.47 30.91 -35.42
N ASP A 431 -6.19 30.54 -35.55
CA ASP A 431 -5.71 29.26 -36.08
C ASP A 431 -4.86 28.45 -35.08
N LEU A 432 -4.59 29.01 -33.89
CA LEU A 432 -3.68 28.48 -32.87
C LEU A 432 -4.27 28.59 -31.46
N VAL A 433 -4.05 27.56 -30.64
CA VAL A 433 -4.13 27.66 -29.17
C VAL A 433 -2.77 27.36 -28.55
N GLU A 434 -2.20 28.28 -27.79
CA GLU A 434 -0.92 28.08 -27.11
C GLU A 434 -1.07 28.16 -25.59
N LEU A 435 -0.55 27.14 -24.88
CA LEU A 435 -0.51 27.08 -23.43
C LEU A 435 0.95 27.03 -22.95
N ARG A 436 1.31 27.86 -21.97
CA ARG A 436 2.63 27.89 -21.33
C ARG A 436 2.51 27.92 -19.81
N GLY A 437 3.33 27.19 -19.06
CA GLY A 437 3.32 27.27 -17.59
C GLY A 437 4.12 26.18 -16.87
N THR A 438 3.90 26.07 -15.57
CA THR A 438 4.45 25.02 -14.69
C THR A 438 3.34 24.27 -13.95
N THR A 439 3.63 23.03 -13.57
CA THR A 439 2.69 22.14 -12.90
C THR A 439 3.42 21.13 -12.00
N GLY A 440 2.85 20.82 -10.84
CA GLY A 440 3.26 19.72 -9.97
C GLY A 440 2.79 18.33 -10.41
N ASP A 441 2.02 18.22 -11.51
CA ASP A 441 1.51 16.95 -12.04
C ASP A 441 2.39 16.48 -13.23
N PRO A 442 3.06 15.30 -13.14
CA PRO A 442 3.94 14.80 -14.19
C PRO A 442 3.21 14.28 -15.44
N ASP A 443 1.91 13.97 -15.35
CA ASP A 443 1.09 13.50 -16.48
C ASP A 443 0.30 14.65 -17.14
N ALA A 444 0.24 15.85 -16.53
CA ALA A 444 -0.58 16.97 -16.99
C ALA A 444 -0.33 17.40 -18.44
N ASN A 445 0.89 17.32 -18.99
CA ASN A 445 1.12 17.66 -20.41
C ASN A 445 0.36 16.72 -21.37
N ALA A 446 0.29 15.42 -21.04
CA ALA A 446 -0.47 14.45 -21.82
C ALA A 446 -1.98 14.69 -21.70
N GLU A 447 -2.48 14.99 -20.50
CA GLU A 447 -3.91 15.28 -20.27
C GLU A 447 -4.34 16.62 -20.89
N ILE A 448 -3.52 17.66 -20.80
CA ILE A 448 -3.69 18.94 -21.53
C ILE A 448 -3.79 18.68 -23.04
N SER A 449 -2.87 17.88 -23.58
CA SER A 449 -2.84 17.53 -25.01
C SER A 449 -4.05 16.69 -25.43
N ARG A 450 -4.55 15.80 -24.55
CA ARG A 450 -5.79 15.04 -24.76
C ARG A 450 -7.00 15.96 -24.79
N ILE A 451 -7.14 16.85 -23.81
CA ILE A 451 -8.21 17.86 -23.72
C ILE A 451 -8.21 18.78 -24.94
N LEU A 452 -7.05 19.30 -25.34
CA LEU A 452 -6.96 20.18 -26.52
C LEU A 452 -7.30 19.42 -27.81
N SER A 453 -6.84 18.18 -27.98
CA SER A 453 -7.27 17.35 -29.13
C SER A 453 -8.79 17.12 -29.14
N GLU A 454 -9.36 16.70 -28.00
CA GLU A 454 -10.79 16.41 -27.83
C GLU A 454 -11.69 17.64 -28.05
N LYS A 455 -11.31 18.81 -27.53
CA LYS A 455 -12.13 20.03 -27.64
C LYS A 455 -11.94 20.73 -28.98
N LEU A 456 -10.72 20.79 -29.53
CA LEU A 456 -10.43 21.58 -30.72
C LEU A 456 -10.78 20.84 -32.02
N GLY A 457 -10.71 19.50 -32.03
CA GLY A 457 -10.94 18.64 -33.20
C GLY A 457 -9.72 18.52 -34.11
N GLU A 458 -9.74 17.53 -35.01
CA GLU A 458 -8.54 17.03 -35.71
C GLU A 458 -7.69 18.11 -36.41
N ALA A 459 -8.33 19.13 -37.00
CA ALA A 459 -7.70 20.07 -37.93
C ALA A 459 -7.01 21.30 -37.30
N GLN A 460 -6.87 21.38 -35.97
CA GLN A 460 -6.44 22.60 -35.27
C GLN A 460 -5.00 22.55 -34.74
N ASP A 461 -4.20 23.59 -35.04
CA ASP A 461 -2.88 23.72 -34.41
C ASP A 461 -3.00 24.17 -32.94
N PHE A 462 -2.16 23.57 -32.10
CA PHE A 462 -1.98 23.96 -30.72
C PHE A 462 -0.55 23.68 -30.27
N ARG A 463 -0.05 24.43 -29.29
CA ARG A 463 1.28 24.25 -28.69
C ARG A 463 1.20 24.19 -27.17
N VAL A 464 1.81 23.17 -26.59
CA VAL A 464 1.89 22.96 -25.14
C VAL A 464 3.35 23.10 -24.72
N ASN A 465 3.63 24.12 -23.90
CA ASN A 465 4.95 24.47 -23.41
C ASN A 465 4.91 24.47 -21.87
N VAL A 466 4.68 23.28 -21.32
CA VAL A 466 4.44 23.03 -19.89
C VAL A 466 5.64 22.29 -19.29
N THR A 467 6.14 22.81 -18.17
CA THR A 467 7.28 22.23 -17.43
C THR A 467 6.80 21.63 -16.11
N TYR A 468 7.14 20.37 -15.84
CA TYR A 468 6.96 19.77 -14.51
C TYR A 468 7.96 20.39 -13.51
N ASP A 469 7.47 20.75 -12.32
CA ASP A 469 8.29 21.23 -11.21
C ASP A 469 8.06 20.35 -9.97
N GLU A 470 9.11 19.64 -9.54
CA GLU A 470 9.09 18.71 -8.41
C GLU A 470 8.79 19.43 -7.07
N ALA A 471 9.05 20.75 -6.98
CA ALA A 471 8.70 21.57 -5.82
C ALA A 471 7.22 22.03 -5.80
N LEU A 472 6.45 21.71 -6.85
CA LEU A 472 4.99 21.86 -6.89
C LEU A 472 4.27 20.52 -6.74
N ASP A 473 4.97 19.39 -6.89
CA ASP A 473 4.40 18.05 -6.71
C ASP A 473 4.08 17.82 -5.22
N PRO A 474 2.79 17.62 -4.86
CA PRO A 474 2.35 17.51 -3.46
C PRO A 474 2.72 16.17 -2.80
N VAL A 475 3.34 15.24 -3.54
CA VAL A 475 3.85 13.96 -3.06
C VAL A 475 5.38 13.98 -2.96
N ALA A 476 6.07 14.61 -3.91
CA ALA A 476 7.54 14.76 -3.89
C ALA A 476 8.02 15.84 -2.91
N SER A 477 7.20 16.84 -2.60
CA SER A 477 7.53 17.94 -1.66
C SER A 477 7.63 17.52 -0.18
N LEU A 478 7.44 16.24 0.15
CA LEU A 478 7.58 15.73 1.52
C LEU A 478 9.06 15.39 1.83
N PRO A 479 9.65 15.90 2.92
CA PRO A 479 11.06 15.64 3.25
C PRO A 479 11.33 14.16 3.52
N SER A 480 12.54 13.71 3.15
CA SER A 480 12.96 12.33 3.39
C SER A 480 13.02 11.97 4.89
N PRO A 481 12.98 10.67 5.25
CA PRO A 481 13.18 10.20 6.62
C PRO A 481 14.39 10.83 7.33
N GLU A 482 15.53 10.90 6.64
CA GLU A 482 16.77 11.46 7.14
C GLU A 482 16.70 12.98 7.32
N GLU A 483 16.12 13.70 6.37
CA GLU A 483 15.98 15.18 6.42
C GLU A 483 14.99 15.63 7.50
N CYS A 484 13.92 14.86 7.73
CA CYS A 484 13.00 15.08 8.84
C CYS A 484 13.73 15.03 10.19
N VAL A 485 14.44 13.93 10.45
CA VAL A 485 15.17 13.74 11.72
C VAL A 485 16.33 14.74 11.86
N ALA A 486 17.00 15.11 10.77
CA ALA A 486 18.00 16.19 10.77
C ALA A 486 17.37 17.54 11.18
N SER A 487 16.22 17.89 10.61
CA SER A 487 15.50 19.16 10.90
C SER A 487 14.99 19.24 12.34
N ILE A 488 14.53 18.12 12.90
CA ILE A 488 14.13 18.02 14.31
C ILE A 488 15.35 18.21 15.23
N ASN A 489 16.47 17.53 14.97
CA ASN A 489 17.69 17.68 15.78
C ASN A 489 18.34 19.07 15.64
N GLN A 490 18.26 19.70 14.47
CA GLN A 490 18.65 21.10 14.26
C GLN A 490 17.80 22.03 15.14
N THR A 491 16.48 21.85 15.15
CA THR A 491 15.52 22.63 15.97
C THR A 491 15.81 22.50 17.47
N ILE A 492 16.18 21.30 17.94
CA ILE A 492 16.59 21.04 19.33
C ILE A 492 17.95 21.67 19.65
N SER A 493 18.89 21.65 18.69
CA SER A 493 20.24 22.23 18.86
C SER A 493 20.20 23.77 18.97
N GLU A 494 19.28 24.42 18.24
CA GLU A 494 19.04 25.86 18.32
C GLU A 494 18.36 26.29 19.62
N SER A 495 17.48 25.45 20.18
CA SER A 495 16.75 25.76 21.41
C SER A 495 16.33 24.47 22.13
N LYS A 496 17.14 24.06 23.11
CA LYS A 496 16.97 22.79 23.83
C LYS A 496 15.60 22.62 24.49
N ILE A 497 15.17 21.37 24.60
CA ILE A 497 14.10 20.97 25.51
C ILE A 497 14.64 20.96 26.94
N THR A 498 14.37 22.00 27.72
CA THR A 498 14.78 22.11 29.13
C THR A 498 13.72 21.56 30.08
N PHE A 499 14.19 21.05 31.23
CA PHE A 499 13.38 20.46 32.29
C PHE A 499 13.79 21.07 33.64
N ALA A 500 12.81 21.32 34.52
CA ALA A 500 13.12 21.87 35.84
C ALA A 500 14.05 20.93 36.65
N PRO A 501 14.90 21.46 37.58
CA PRO A 501 15.88 20.66 38.31
C PRO A 501 15.24 19.49 39.09
N GLY A 502 15.70 18.27 38.83
CA GLY A 502 15.14 17.05 39.41
C GLY A 502 13.73 16.67 38.92
N SER A 503 13.22 17.35 37.89
CA SER A 503 11.89 17.15 37.32
C SER A 503 11.92 16.54 35.91
N VAL A 504 10.75 16.03 35.54
CA VAL A 504 10.35 15.51 34.22
C VAL A 504 9.41 16.50 33.49
N GLU A 505 9.00 17.56 34.17
CA GLU A 505 8.18 18.65 33.63
C GLU A 505 9.03 19.52 32.69
N ILE A 506 8.59 19.63 31.43
CA ILE A 506 9.20 20.47 30.41
C ILE A 506 8.92 21.93 30.76
N GLU A 507 9.94 22.78 30.75
CA GLU A 507 9.79 24.19 31.12
C GLU A 507 8.95 24.95 30.07
N ALA A 508 8.17 25.94 30.51
CA ALA A 508 7.31 26.72 29.61
C ALA A 508 8.08 27.42 28.46
N THR A 509 9.36 27.73 28.68
CA THR A 509 10.29 28.24 27.66
C THR A 509 10.65 27.24 26.58
N ALA A 510 10.68 25.95 26.90
CA ALA A 510 10.93 24.86 25.95
C ALA A 510 9.67 24.46 25.15
N GLY A 511 8.48 24.91 25.57
CA GLY A 511 7.21 24.67 24.87
C GLY A 511 7.27 25.03 23.38
N GLY A 512 7.83 26.19 23.05
CA GLY A 512 8.00 26.66 21.67
C GLY A 512 9.02 25.88 20.82
N THR A 513 9.84 25.02 21.42
CA THR A 513 10.61 24.02 20.67
C THR A 513 9.76 22.79 20.38
N VAL A 514 8.98 22.31 21.36
CA VAL A 514 8.08 21.17 21.14
C VAL A 514 6.95 21.53 20.16
N ASP A 515 6.52 22.80 20.12
CA ASP A 515 5.61 23.31 19.09
C ASP A 515 6.23 23.20 17.68
N ARG A 516 7.45 23.70 17.47
CA ARG A 516 8.15 23.62 16.18
C ARG A 516 8.46 22.18 15.74
N ILE A 517 8.83 21.30 16.68
CA ILE A 517 9.03 19.86 16.40
C ILE A 517 7.70 19.22 16.00
N ALA A 518 6.59 19.58 16.65
CA ALA A 518 5.27 19.10 16.28
C ALA A 518 4.80 19.65 14.92
N ASP A 519 5.16 20.88 14.55
CA ASP A 519 4.89 21.40 13.20
C ASP A 519 5.68 20.61 12.14
N LEU A 520 7.00 20.43 12.31
CA LEU A 520 7.82 19.59 11.42
C LEU A 520 7.27 18.16 11.27
N LEU A 521 6.84 17.54 12.37
CA LEU A 521 6.29 16.18 12.38
C LEU A 521 4.90 16.03 11.71
N LYS A 522 4.28 17.10 11.21
CA LYS A 522 3.09 17.02 10.34
C LYS A 522 3.46 16.90 8.87
N ASP A 523 4.55 17.56 8.47
CA ASP A 523 5.02 17.63 7.09
C ASP A 523 5.99 16.47 6.79
N CYS A 524 6.63 15.90 7.82
CA CYS A 524 7.35 14.63 7.71
C CYS A 524 6.41 13.45 7.39
N ALA A 525 6.95 12.47 6.65
CA ALA A 525 6.35 11.13 6.60
C ALA A 525 6.31 10.46 7.99
N GLU A 526 5.35 9.55 8.20
CA GLU A 526 5.09 8.83 9.47
C GLU A 526 6.13 7.72 9.75
N VAL A 527 7.41 8.10 9.81
CA VAL A 527 8.57 7.20 9.92
C VAL A 527 8.83 6.76 11.37
N PRO A 528 9.25 5.50 11.63
CA PRO A 528 9.73 5.06 12.94
C PRO A 528 10.95 5.85 13.45
N MET A 529 10.79 6.51 14.60
CA MET A 529 11.85 7.26 15.28
C MET A 529 11.89 6.93 16.78
N GLU A 530 13.06 7.09 17.39
CA GLU A 530 13.25 7.03 18.84
C GLU A 530 13.58 8.42 19.40
N ILE A 531 12.92 8.78 20.49
CA ILE A 531 13.24 9.92 21.34
C ILE A 531 14.25 9.47 22.40
N GLY A 532 15.54 9.74 22.17
CA GLY A 532 16.63 9.39 23.09
C GLY A 532 16.82 10.45 24.18
N GLY A 533 16.63 10.06 25.44
CA GLY A 533 16.89 10.91 26.61
C GLY A 533 18.26 10.64 27.25
N HIS A 534 18.96 11.70 27.65
CA HIS A 534 20.32 11.63 28.23
C HIS A 534 20.48 12.55 29.45
N THR A 535 21.43 12.22 30.33
CA THR A 535 21.82 13.00 31.51
C THR A 535 23.33 13.21 31.59
N ASP A 536 23.77 14.13 32.44
CA ASP A 536 25.15 14.14 32.93
C ASP A 536 25.38 13.04 33.99
N SER A 537 26.63 12.90 34.45
CA SER A 537 27.03 11.90 35.45
C SER A 537 26.87 12.34 36.92
N GLN A 538 25.96 13.27 37.24
CA GLN A 538 25.71 13.74 38.62
C GLN A 538 24.55 12.98 39.29
N GLY A 539 24.70 11.68 39.47
CA GLY A 539 23.67 10.85 40.12
C GLY A 539 24.19 9.49 40.58
N SER A 540 23.26 8.53 40.72
CA SER A 540 23.57 7.12 40.49
C SER A 540 23.07 6.75 39.11
N GLU A 541 23.76 5.82 38.45
CA GLU A 541 23.46 5.30 37.11
C GLU A 541 21.98 4.93 36.95
N GLU A 542 21.41 4.21 37.92
CA GLU A 542 20.00 3.79 37.94
C GLU A 542 19.02 4.98 38.00
N LEU A 543 19.35 6.03 38.76
CA LEU A 543 18.53 7.24 38.89
C LEU A 543 18.62 8.09 37.63
N ASN A 544 19.81 8.18 37.04
CA ASN A 544 20.07 8.88 35.79
C ASN A 544 19.37 8.20 34.61
N LYS A 545 19.43 6.87 34.52
CA LYS A 545 18.68 6.08 33.54
C LYS A 545 17.17 6.27 33.70
N ALA A 546 16.63 6.13 34.92
CA ALA A 546 15.22 6.36 35.20
C ALA A 546 14.74 7.80 34.89
N LEU A 547 15.55 8.82 35.20
CA LEU A 547 15.25 10.22 34.89
C LEU A 547 15.25 10.49 33.38
N SER A 548 16.23 9.93 32.66
CA SER A 548 16.33 10.08 31.21
C SER A 548 15.13 9.47 30.47
N GLN A 549 14.69 8.28 30.87
CA GLN A 549 13.49 7.61 30.32
C GLN A 549 12.23 8.43 30.56
N GLN A 550 12.05 8.95 31.78
CA GLN A 550 10.87 9.76 32.11
C GLN A 550 10.84 11.09 31.33
N ARG A 551 12.01 11.65 31.01
CA ARG A 551 12.13 12.85 30.16
C ARG A 551 11.82 12.58 28.69
N ALA A 552 12.31 11.46 28.13
CA ALA A 552 11.92 11.03 26.79
C ALA A 552 10.40 10.79 26.70
N ASN A 553 9.82 10.10 27.69
CA ASN A 553 8.37 9.91 27.81
C ASN A 553 7.60 11.24 27.95
N ALA A 554 8.16 12.24 28.64
CA ALA A 554 7.53 13.56 28.77
C ALA A 554 7.46 14.31 27.42
N VAL A 555 8.50 14.20 26.57
CA VAL A 555 8.49 14.75 25.21
C VAL A 555 7.47 14.03 24.34
N LEU A 556 7.42 12.70 24.39
CA LEU A 556 6.43 11.89 23.66
C LEU A 556 4.99 12.31 24.00
N ASN A 557 4.68 12.44 25.30
CA ASN A 557 3.37 12.91 25.76
C ASN A 557 3.08 14.37 25.36
N ALA A 558 4.10 15.23 25.30
CA ALA A 558 3.95 16.62 24.87
C ALA A 558 3.69 16.76 23.34
N LEU A 559 4.16 15.81 22.52
CA LEU A 559 3.82 15.70 21.10
C LEU A 559 2.41 15.10 20.90
N LEU A 560 2.04 14.07 21.66
CA LEU A 560 0.68 13.51 21.68
C LEU A 560 -0.37 14.58 22.02
N ALA A 561 -0.09 15.43 23.02
CA ALA A 561 -0.95 16.55 23.40
C ALA A 561 -1.16 17.59 22.27
N ARG A 562 -0.23 17.65 21.29
CA ARG A 562 -0.29 18.48 20.09
C ARG A 562 -0.97 17.80 18.89
N ARG A 563 -1.55 16.60 19.12
CA ARG A 563 -2.19 15.73 18.11
C ARG A 563 -1.24 15.18 17.04
N ILE A 564 0.05 15.08 17.36
CA ILE A 564 1.00 14.35 16.53
C ILE A 564 0.76 12.86 16.73
N LEU A 565 0.81 12.08 15.65
CA LEU A 565 0.75 10.63 15.72
C LEU A 565 2.02 10.13 16.42
N THR A 566 1.87 9.36 17.49
CA THR A 566 3.00 8.84 18.27
C THR A 566 3.19 7.33 18.13
N SER A 567 2.42 6.63 17.29
CA SER A 567 2.58 5.19 17.06
C SER A 567 3.87 4.82 16.32
N ASN A 568 4.49 5.79 15.66
CA ASN A 568 5.80 5.71 15.02
C ASN A 568 6.93 6.34 15.89
N LEU A 569 6.65 6.71 17.15
CA LEU A 569 7.63 7.35 18.04
C LEU A 569 7.84 6.52 19.31
N SER A 570 9.02 5.90 19.45
CA SER A 570 9.45 5.29 20.72
C SER A 570 10.16 6.32 21.60
N ALA A 571 10.41 5.97 22.87
CA ALA A 571 11.14 6.82 23.82
C ALA A 571 12.07 5.94 24.65
N TYR A 572 13.36 6.28 24.70
CA TYR A 572 14.39 5.48 25.39
C TYR A 572 15.28 6.35 26.29
N GLY A 573 15.60 5.86 27.49
CA GLY A 573 16.48 6.51 28.46
C GLY A 573 17.89 5.91 28.52
N TYR A 574 18.89 6.63 28.02
CA TYR A 574 20.30 6.22 28.03
C TYR A 574 21.06 6.64 29.31
N GLY A 575 20.45 7.41 30.20
CA GLY A 575 21.12 7.95 31.39
C GLY A 575 22.41 8.69 31.02
N GLU A 576 23.51 8.32 31.66
CA GLU A 576 24.86 8.86 31.41
C GLU A 576 25.71 7.99 30.46
N GLU A 577 25.15 6.92 29.87
CA GLU A 577 25.89 5.90 29.09
C GLU A 577 26.45 6.43 27.77
N ARG A 578 25.87 7.51 27.22
CA ARG A 578 26.23 8.10 25.91
C ARG A 578 26.59 9.60 26.03
N PRO A 579 27.71 9.94 26.70
CA PRO A 579 28.15 11.32 26.85
C PRO A 579 28.75 11.86 25.54
N ILE A 580 28.45 13.12 25.23
CA ILE A 580 29.00 13.88 24.09
C ILE A 580 29.94 15.02 24.53
N GLY A 581 29.93 15.36 25.82
CA GLY A 581 30.79 16.37 26.44
C GLY A 581 31.45 15.87 27.73
N ASP A 582 32.50 16.57 28.16
CA ASP A 582 33.27 16.23 29.37
C ASP A 582 32.47 16.53 30.65
N ASN A 583 32.11 15.47 31.39
CA ASN A 583 31.36 15.55 32.64
C ASN A 583 32.11 16.26 33.78
N ASP A 584 33.43 16.49 33.70
CA ASP A 584 34.13 17.33 34.68
C ASP A 584 33.82 18.83 34.49
N THR A 585 33.45 19.26 33.27
CA THR A 585 33.08 20.65 32.92
C THR A 585 31.57 20.89 33.05
N GLU A 586 31.13 22.12 33.38
CA GLU A 586 29.68 22.40 33.41
C GLU A 586 29.10 22.47 31.99
N GLU A 587 29.90 22.97 31.06
CA GLU A 587 29.60 23.05 29.64
C GLU A 587 29.38 21.65 29.02
N GLY A 588 30.20 20.67 29.40
CA GLY A 588 30.06 19.27 28.97
C GLY A 588 28.93 18.53 29.67
N ARG A 589 28.69 18.75 30.97
CA ARG A 589 27.47 18.26 31.65
C ARG A 589 26.20 18.80 30.98
N GLU A 590 26.18 20.09 30.69
CA GLU A 590 25.08 20.74 29.98
C GLU A 590 24.89 20.21 28.55
N ALA A 591 25.96 19.79 27.85
CA ALA A 591 25.84 19.08 26.58
C ALA A 591 25.25 17.66 26.73
N ASN A 592 25.59 16.96 27.81
CA ASN A 592 25.10 15.60 28.09
C ASN A 592 23.62 15.58 28.49
N ARG A 593 23.12 16.63 29.17
CA ARG A 593 21.70 16.86 29.44
C ARG A 593 20.93 17.21 28.16
N ARG A 594 20.54 16.22 27.36
CA ARG A 594 19.87 16.41 26.06
C ARG A 594 18.71 15.44 25.80
N ILE A 595 17.90 15.82 24.82
CA ILE A 595 16.98 14.95 24.06
C ILE A 595 17.53 14.91 22.63
N GLU A 596 17.47 13.77 21.96
CA GLU A 596 17.78 13.62 20.54
C GLU A 596 16.73 12.76 19.86
N PHE A 597 16.52 12.94 18.55
CA PHE A 597 15.67 12.09 17.73
C PHE A 597 16.56 11.27 16.80
N ARG A 598 16.25 9.99 16.60
CA ARG A 598 16.95 9.15 15.60
C ARG A 598 15.95 8.31 14.84
N LEU A 599 16.28 7.97 13.59
CA LEU A 599 15.60 6.89 12.88
C LEU A 599 15.85 5.57 13.60
N LEU A 600 14.81 4.74 13.69
CA LEU A 600 14.93 3.33 14.05
C LEU A 600 15.18 2.50 12.80
N THR A 601 16.20 1.64 12.81
CA THR A 601 16.38 0.66 11.74
C THR A 601 15.40 -0.51 11.91
N GLU A 602 15.10 -1.22 10.82
CA GLU A 602 14.15 -2.34 10.80
C GLU A 602 14.49 -3.46 11.80
N ALA A 603 15.78 -3.60 12.16
CA ALA A 603 16.25 -4.55 13.18
C ALA A 603 16.05 -4.05 14.63
N GLU A 604 15.91 -2.75 14.86
CA GLU A 604 15.70 -2.15 16.19
C GLU A 604 14.21 -2.07 16.52
N VAL A 605 13.35 -1.78 15.53
CA VAL A 605 11.88 -1.86 15.66
C VAL A 605 11.41 -3.26 16.07
N ALA A 606 12.20 -4.30 15.76
CA ALA A 606 11.93 -5.69 16.10
C ALA A 606 12.70 -6.21 17.34
N GLY A 607 13.35 -5.34 18.14
CA GLY A 607 14.40 -5.75 19.08
C GLY A 607 14.10 -5.74 20.59
N GLU A 608 13.01 -5.11 21.06
CA GLU A 608 12.85 -4.74 22.48
C GLU A 608 11.69 -5.46 23.23
N GLU A 609 11.80 -6.78 23.45
CA GLU A 609 10.95 -7.49 24.46
C GLU A 609 11.72 -8.36 25.48
N VAL A 610 13.06 -8.28 25.58
CA VAL A 610 13.80 -9.01 26.65
C VAL A 610 14.99 -8.27 27.26
N GLU A 611 14.82 -7.77 28.49
CA GLU A 611 15.81 -7.94 29.56
C GLU A 611 15.09 -8.30 30.88
N GLN A 612 15.24 -9.54 31.32
CA GLN A 612 14.80 -9.96 32.66
C GLN A 612 15.95 -9.79 33.65
N ILE A 613 15.70 -9.12 34.78
CA ILE A 613 16.70 -8.95 35.84
C ILE A 613 16.93 -10.29 36.55
N GLU A 614 18.08 -10.94 36.29
CA GLU A 614 18.52 -12.16 36.99
C GLU A 614 18.89 -11.91 38.46
N GLY A 615 17.88 -11.76 39.32
CA GLY A 615 18.03 -11.75 40.78
C GLY A 615 17.86 -13.15 41.38
N THR A 616 18.93 -13.95 41.45
CA THR A 616 18.85 -15.36 41.90
C THR A 616 18.32 -15.49 43.35
N PRO A 617 17.19 -16.20 43.58
CA PRO A 617 16.76 -16.56 44.92
C PRO A 617 17.47 -17.83 45.39
N SER A 618 18.38 -17.72 46.37
CA SER A 618 18.97 -18.88 47.04
C SER A 618 17.97 -19.51 48.02
N ASP A 619 17.92 -20.85 48.09
CA ASP A 619 17.05 -21.61 49.01
C ASP A 619 17.12 -21.11 50.47
N GLY A 620 15.96 -20.81 51.07
CA GLY A 620 15.87 -20.25 52.42
C GLY A 620 14.47 -20.30 53.06
N GLU A 621 14.14 -21.45 53.65
CA GLU A 621 13.08 -21.71 54.66
C GLU A 621 11.81 -20.81 54.69
N LEU A 622 10.70 -21.34 54.16
CA LEU A 622 9.35 -20.77 54.33
C LEU A 622 8.85 -20.80 55.79
N GLY A 623 8.78 -19.63 56.44
CA GLY A 623 8.28 -19.46 57.81
C GLY A 623 6.93 -18.74 57.93
N ASP A 624 5.96 -19.38 58.58
CA ASP A 624 4.60 -18.93 58.99
C ASP A 624 4.23 -17.44 58.78
N ILE A 625 3.58 -17.13 57.65
CA ILE A 625 2.78 -15.91 57.46
C ILE A 625 1.32 -16.30 57.28
N ARG A 626 0.44 -15.82 58.18
CA ARG A 626 -0.98 -16.14 58.19
C ARG A 626 -1.82 -15.06 57.48
N PRO A 627 -2.90 -15.42 56.76
CA PRO A 627 -3.80 -14.43 56.17
C PRO A 627 -4.45 -13.53 57.23
N ARG A 628 -4.55 -12.23 56.94
CA ARG A 628 -5.41 -11.31 57.71
C ARG A 628 -6.87 -11.48 57.26
N PRO A 629 -7.87 -11.45 58.17
CA PRO A 629 -9.27 -11.50 57.77
C PRO A 629 -9.73 -10.19 57.12
N ARG A 630 -10.69 -10.29 56.20
CA ARG A 630 -11.38 -9.14 55.60
C ARG A 630 -12.19 -8.39 56.66
N PRO A 631 -12.16 -7.04 56.71
CA PRO A 631 -13.16 -6.26 57.43
C PRO A 631 -14.52 -6.34 56.72
N ALA A 632 -15.59 -6.14 57.48
CA ALA A 632 -16.94 -5.88 56.98
C ALA A 632 -17.55 -4.69 57.75
N ASP A 633 -18.42 -3.97 57.06
CA ASP A 633 -19.45 -3.06 57.57
C ASP A 633 -19.07 -1.97 58.60
N LEU A 634 -18.87 -0.74 58.10
CA LEU A 634 -19.37 0.46 58.79
C LEU A 634 -19.99 1.43 57.76
N VAL A 635 -21.22 1.88 58.07
CA VAL A 635 -22.03 2.83 57.29
C VAL A 635 -21.55 4.27 57.43
N ALA A 636 -21.77 5.09 56.40
CA ALA A 636 -21.61 6.54 56.44
C ALA A 636 -22.56 7.28 55.46
N GLU A 637 -23.70 7.73 56.00
CA GLU A 637 -24.44 8.93 55.59
C GLU A 637 -24.23 9.96 56.73
N THR A 638 -24.26 11.30 56.56
CA THR A 638 -24.55 12.20 55.43
C THR A 638 -23.51 13.33 55.38
N ASP A 639 -23.44 14.11 54.28
CA ASP A 639 -23.86 15.53 54.32
C ASP A 639 -23.64 16.25 52.96
N ALA A 640 -24.73 16.78 52.41
CA ALA A 640 -24.74 17.81 51.39
C ALA A 640 -25.93 18.75 51.64
N LEU A 641 -25.67 20.06 51.67
CA LEU A 641 -26.63 21.15 51.85
C LEU A 641 -26.40 22.16 50.70
N ALA A 642 -27.38 22.92 50.19
CA ALA A 642 -28.76 23.19 50.65
C ALA A 642 -29.71 23.46 49.45
N GLU A 643 -30.80 24.23 49.70
CA GLU A 643 -31.85 24.70 48.75
C GLU A 643 -32.86 23.61 48.35
N ASP A 644 -34.05 23.44 48.95
CA ASP A 644 -35.11 24.36 49.46
C ASP A 644 -35.98 24.99 48.34
N GLY A 645 -37.29 24.69 48.22
CA GLY A 645 -38.10 23.69 48.95
C GLY A 645 -39.62 23.82 48.77
N SER A 646 -40.36 23.12 49.64
CA SER A 646 -41.82 23.21 49.93
C SER A 646 -42.87 22.84 48.85
N GLY A 647 -43.76 21.89 49.20
CA GLY A 647 -45.08 21.69 48.55
C GLY A 647 -45.80 20.39 48.93
N ASP A 648 -47.04 20.48 49.46
CA ASP A 648 -47.97 19.36 49.75
C ASP A 648 -48.33 18.51 48.50
N GLY A 649 -48.89 17.29 48.59
CA GLY A 649 -49.35 16.49 49.74
C GLY A 649 -50.65 15.70 49.41
N ALA A 650 -50.77 14.45 49.88
CA ALA A 650 -51.76 13.42 49.43
C ALA A 650 -51.55 12.98 47.95
N GLY A 651 -51.86 11.76 47.48
CA GLY A 651 -53.03 10.88 47.65
C GLY A 651 -53.83 10.89 46.33
N GLN A 652 -54.34 9.80 45.75
CA GLN A 652 -54.60 8.43 46.22
C GLN A 652 -54.89 7.49 45.00
N GLU A 653 -54.94 6.17 45.24
CA GLU A 653 -55.60 5.10 44.42
C GLU A 653 -54.88 4.45 43.22
N THR A 654 -55.39 3.27 42.84
CA THR A 654 -54.69 2.17 42.13
C THR A 654 -55.63 1.32 41.27
N SER A 655 -55.18 0.89 40.09
CA SER A 655 -55.77 -0.19 39.26
C SER A 655 -54.78 -0.56 38.12
N GLY A 656 -54.59 -1.81 37.67
CA GLY A 656 -55.15 -3.12 38.07
C GLY A 656 -56.45 -3.49 37.32
N GLU A 657 -56.62 -4.63 36.66
CA GLU A 657 -55.69 -5.75 36.34
C GLU A 657 -56.26 -6.56 35.14
N ASN A 658 -55.64 -7.70 34.76
CA ASN A 658 -55.95 -8.56 33.61
C ASN A 658 -57.41 -9.10 33.52
N ALA A 659 -57.86 -9.48 32.31
CA ALA A 659 -58.13 -10.90 31.93
C ALA A 659 -58.90 -11.10 30.60
N ALA A 660 -58.73 -12.30 30.01
CA ALA A 660 -59.66 -13.03 29.10
C ALA A 660 -59.92 -12.51 27.66
N GLU A 661 -60.18 -13.33 26.63
CA GLU A 661 -59.92 -14.78 26.36
C GLU A 661 -60.06 -15.06 24.84
N ASP A 662 -59.58 -16.22 24.39
CA ASP A 662 -59.60 -16.90 23.07
C ASP A 662 -60.59 -16.48 21.96
N GLY A 663 -60.16 -16.57 20.68
CA GLY A 663 -60.96 -16.15 19.51
C GLY A 663 -60.51 -16.63 18.12
N GLU A 664 -60.21 -17.92 17.95
CA GLU A 664 -59.98 -18.62 16.66
C GLU A 664 -61.28 -18.60 15.78
N SER A 665 -61.36 -18.67 14.43
CA SER A 665 -60.48 -19.06 13.30
C SER A 665 -61.12 -18.67 11.92
N ALA A 666 -60.40 -18.95 10.81
CA ALA A 666 -60.94 -19.31 9.47
C ALA A 666 -61.59 -18.20 8.58
N ASP A 667 -61.53 -18.23 7.23
CA ASP A 667 -60.74 -18.99 6.24
C ASP A 667 -60.90 -18.36 4.81
N ALA A 668 -60.07 -18.80 3.85
CA ALA A 668 -60.32 -18.87 2.40
C ALA A 668 -60.20 -17.63 1.45
N THR A 669 -59.11 -17.67 0.66
CA THR A 669 -59.05 -17.56 -0.82
C THR A 669 -59.07 -16.22 -1.59
N ALA A 670 -58.27 -16.24 -2.68
CA ALA A 670 -58.39 -15.57 -3.99
C ALA A 670 -57.63 -14.24 -4.25
N GLU A 671 -56.71 -14.33 -5.22
CA GLU A 671 -56.13 -13.26 -6.06
C GLU A 671 -57.10 -12.95 -7.25
N PRO A 672 -56.81 -12.08 -8.27
CA PRO A 672 -55.58 -11.31 -8.54
C PRO A 672 -55.78 -9.87 -9.13
N GLU A 673 -54.65 -9.23 -9.50
CA GLU A 673 -54.41 -8.10 -10.45
C GLU A 673 -55.10 -6.72 -10.26
N GLY A 674 -54.34 -5.63 -10.54
CA GLY A 674 -54.90 -4.26 -10.65
C GLY A 674 -53.92 -3.08 -10.53
N ASP A 675 -53.21 -2.76 -11.62
CA ASP A 675 -52.46 -1.49 -11.84
C ASP A 675 -53.40 -0.38 -12.38
N PRO A 676 -53.04 0.93 -12.55
CA PRO A 676 -51.86 1.69 -12.10
C PRO A 676 -52.20 3.11 -11.50
N ALA A 677 -51.20 4.01 -11.49
CA ALA A 677 -51.14 5.46 -11.22
C ALA A 677 -52.40 6.34 -11.54
N ASN A 678 -52.56 7.59 -11.04
CA ASN A 678 -51.80 8.79 -11.51
C ASN A 678 -52.30 10.16 -10.91
N ASP A 679 -51.48 11.21 -11.07
CA ASP A 679 -51.74 12.67 -11.25
C ASP A 679 -52.44 13.63 -10.22
N THR A 680 -51.62 14.57 -9.70
CA THR A 680 -51.66 16.05 -9.96
C THR A 680 -52.74 17.03 -9.41
N ALA A 681 -52.27 17.85 -8.46
CA ALA A 681 -52.36 19.34 -8.27
C ALA A 681 -53.66 20.18 -8.30
N GLY A 682 -53.66 21.29 -7.52
CA GLY A 682 -54.26 22.58 -7.95
C GLY A 682 -54.84 23.55 -6.89
N ASN A 683 -54.34 24.80 -6.87
CA ASN A 683 -55.04 26.07 -6.56
C ASN A 683 -55.63 26.35 -5.13
N ASP A 684 -55.92 27.59 -4.67
CA ASP A 684 -55.86 28.95 -5.29
C ASP A 684 -55.70 30.11 -4.24
N ALA A 685 -54.95 31.17 -4.61
CA ALA A 685 -55.14 32.65 -4.50
C ALA A 685 -55.89 33.37 -3.31
N PRO A 686 -56.04 34.73 -3.28
CA PRO A 686 -55.03 35.83 -3.19
C PRO A 686 -55.43 37.02 -2.23
N THR A 687 -54.66 38.15 -2.24
CA THR A 687 -55.09 39.62 -2.29
C THR A 687 -54.22 40.61 -1.44
N GLU A 688 -54.31 41.92 -1.75
CA GLU A 688 -53.38 43.07 -1.58
C GLU A 688 -53.28 43.79 -0.17
N ALA A 689 -52.48 44.89 -0.12
CA ALA A 689 -52.11 45.76 1.03
C ALA A 689 -52.89 47.12 1.05
N PRO A 690 -52.48 48.31 1.62
CA PRO A 690 -51.21 48.81 2.23
C PRO A 690 -51.36 49.76 3.49
N ASP A 691 -50.35 50.64 3.71
CA ASP A 691 -50.32 51.95 4.45
C ASP A 691 -49.49 52.11 5.78
N GLU A 692 -49.28 53.37 6.20
CA GLU A 692 -48.06 53.95 6.83
C GLU A 692 -48.07 54.22 8.36
N ASP A 693 -46.90 54.54 8.97
CA ASP A 693 -46.55 55.89 9.55
C ASP A 693 -45.55 55.89 10.76
N SER A 694 -44.84 57.04 10.93
CA SER A 694 -44.24 57.64 12.16
C SER A 694 -42.81 57.28 12.63
N ALA A 695 -42.14 58.25 13.32
CA ALA A 695 -40.69 58.23 13.64
C ALA A 695 -40.26 59.17 14.82
N ALA A 696 -39.07 58.92 15.41
CA ALA A 696 -38.18 59.81 16.22
C ALA A 696 -36.83 59.06 16.46
N THR A 697 -35.58 59.57 16.34
CA THR A 697 -34.85 60.76 16.89
C THR A 697 -34.60 60.68 18.42
N VAL A 698 -33.51 61.20 19.04
CA VAL A 698 -32.73 62.47 18.86
C VAL A 698 -31.28 62.35 19.45
N ALA A 699 -30.32 63.14 18.89
CA ALA A 699 -29.04 63.66 19.47
C ALA A 699 -27.82 62.75 19.76
N ASP A 700 -26.54 63.22 19.76
CA ASP A 700 -25.75 64.33 19.12
C ASP A 700 -24.23 64.01 19.43
N GLU A 701 -23.13 64.81 19.38
CA GLU A 701 -22.84 66.26 19.29
C GLU A 701 -21.37 66.53 18.78
N GLU A 702 -21.21 66.98 17.51
CA GLU A 702 -20.12 67.81 16.90
C GLU A 702 -18.60 67.43 16.90
N GLY A 703 -17.86 68.05 15.94
CA GLY A 703 -16.38 68.04 15.83
C GLY A 703 -15.80 68.43 14.44
N GLU A 704 -15.43 69.70 14.24
CA GLU A 704 -14.78 70.22 13.00
C GLU A 704 -13.23 70.14 13.04
N ASP A 705 -12.56 69.97 11.89
CA ASP A 705 -11.68 70.98 11.23
C ASP A 705 -11.09 70.44 9.89
N SER A 706 -10.28 71.21 9.16
CA SER A 706 -9.75 70.89 7.81
C SER A 706 -8.24 71.26 7.64
N PRO A 707 -7.65 71.72 6.49
CA PRO A 707 -6.62 70.90 5.82
C PRO A 707 -5.24 71.56 5.50
N ALA A 708 -4.22 70.72 5.27
CA ALA A 708 -2.99 70.94 4.46
C ALA A 708 -2.31 69.56 4.25
N ASP A 709 -1.68 69.15 3.15
CA ASP A 709 -0.77 69.77 2.15
C ASP A 709 0.67 70.05 2.67
N ALA A 710 1.65 69.25 2.22
CA ALA A 710 2.90 69.69 1.57
C ALA A 710 4.05 68.65 1.51
N THR A 711 4.77 68.67 0.38
CA THR A 711 6.22 68.34 0.17
C THR A 711 6.80 66.91 0.26
N GLU A 712 7.53 66.56 -0.81
CA GLU A 712 8.68 65.61 -0.86
C GLU A 712 9.93 66.18 -0.13
N PRO A 713 11.02 65.40 -0.01
CA PRO A 713 12.24 65.83 -0.72
C PRO A 713 13.12 64.72 -1.34
N GLU A 714 14.01 65.14 -2.25
CA GLU A 714 14.96 64.30 -3.01
C GLU A 714 16.34 64.05 -2.32
N THR A 715 17.00 62.95 -2.72
CA THR A 715 18.47 62.74 -2.90
C THR A 715 19.51 62.97 -1.77
N ALA A 716 20.28 61.93 -1.46
CA ALA A 716 21.78 61.86 -1.40
C ALA A 716 22.20 60.47 -0.83
N ALA A 717 23.21 59.69 -1.25
CA ALA A 717 24.44 59.83 -2.07
C ALA A 717 25.78 59.89 -1.28
N ASP A 718 26.29 58.71 -0.90
CA ASP A 718 27.71 58.33 -0.63
C ASP A 718 27.73 56.77 -0.64
N ALA A 719 28.59 55.96 -1.28
CA ALA A 719 29.93 56.04 -1.89
C ALA A 719 31.11 55.58 -0.99
N SER A 720 32.19 55.07 -1.62
CA SER A 720 33.43 54.46 -1.06
C SER A 720 33.29 53.04 -0.46
N ASP A 721 34.23 52.08 -0.60
CA ASP A 721 35.29 51.84 -1.61
C ASP A 721 35.85 50.39 -1.49
N GLU A 722 36.84 50.01 -2.32
CA GLU A 722 37.71 48.80 -2.26
C GLU A 722 37.08 47.41 -2.57
N ALA A 723 37.74 46.46 -3.24
CA ALA A 723 38.94 46.49 -4.12
C ALA A 723 39.03 45.24 -5.04
N GLU A 724 40.00 45.25 -5.95
CA GLU A 724 40.26 44.31 -7.05
C GLU A 724 40.53 42.83 -6.68
N ALA A 725 40.18 41.89 -7.58
CA ALA A 725 41.09 40.82 -8.04
C ALA A 725 40.54 40.05 -9.27
N ASP A 726 41.08 40.34 -10.47
CA ASP A 726 41.19 39.40 -11.60
C ASP A 726 42.63 38.82 -11.59
N PRO A 727 42.89 37.60 -12.08
CA PRO A 727 43.70 37.58 -13.31
C PRO A 727 43.39 36.46 -14.30
N ALA A 728 43.57 36.79 -15.59
CA ALA A 728 43.56 35.86 -16.70
C ALA A 728 44.85 34.99 -16.84
N GLN A 729 44.69 33.91 -17.62
CA GLN A 729 45.65 33.19 -18.47
C GLN A 729 47.14 33.55 -18.42
N ASP A 730 48.00 32.51 -18.33
CA ASP A 730 49.10 32.34 -19.30
C ASP A 730 49.51 30.85 -19.46
N THR A 731 50.46 30.60 -20.36
CA THR A 731 50.91 29.32 -20.96
C THR A 731 52.00 28.58 -20.15
N ASP A 732 52.17 27.25 -20.37
CA ASP A 732 53.24 26.69 -21.24
C ASP A 732 53.18 25.13 -21.35
N ALA A 733 54.10 24.49 -22.11
CA ALA A 733 53.97 23.12 -22.62
C ALA A 733 55.02 22.05 -22.16
N ALA A 734 54.60 20.77 -22.17
CA ALA A 734 55.40 19.53 -22.28
C ALA A 734 54.44 18.37 -22.71
N THR A 735 54.59 17.50 -23.72
CA THR A 735 55.68 16.72 -24.40
C THR A 735 55.99 15.33 -23.79
N SER A 736 55.99 14.29 -24.64
CA SER A 736 56.35 12.84 -24.40
C SER A 736 55.49 12.07 -23.37
N ASP A 737 55.11 10.79 -23.53
CA ASP A 737 55.45 9.71 -24.51
C ASP A 737 54.16 9.21 -25.23
N GLU A 738 54.12 8.72 -26.47
CA GLU A 738 54.80 7.59 -27.14
C GLU A 738 54.41 6.16 -26.68
N ALA A 739 53.45 5.56 -27.42
CA ALA A 739 53.22 4.11 -27.49
C ALA A 739 52.50 3.74 -28.82
N ASP A 740 53.27 3.42 -29.87
CA ASP A 740 52.78 2.99 -31.19
C ASP A 740 52.45 1.48 -31.24
N ALA A 741 51.43 1.11 -32.01
CA ALA A 741 51.12 -0.27 -32.41
C ALA A 741 50.30 -0.38 -33.72
N THR A 742 50.87 0.09 -34.85
CA THR A 742 50.84 -0.58 -36.18
C THR A 742 49.58 -1.37 -36.61
N SER A 743 48.77 -0.94 -37.59
CA SER A 743 49.04 -0.95 -39.06
C SER A 743 48.83 -2.29 -39.80
N ALA A 744 47.79 -2.35 -40.66
CA ALA A 744 47.64 -3.15 -41.91
C ALA A 744 46.21 -2.94 -42.48
N THR A 745 45.98 -2.11 -43.51
CA THR A 745 46.05 -2.41 -44.96
C THR A 745 45.20 -3.59 -45.45
N ASN A 746 44.10 -3.32 -46.17
CA ASN A 746 44.09 -3.51 -47.63
C ASN A 746 42.92 -2.77 -48.32
N GLU A 747 43.19 -2.22 -49.50
CA GLU A 747 42.18 -1.90 -50.52
C GLU A 747 42.07 -3.10 -51.48
N GLU A 748 40.95 -3.23 -52.21
CA GLU A 748 40.90 -3.88 -53.54
C GLU A 748 39.57 -3.47 -54.23
N GLU A 749 39.62 -3.00 -55.48
CA GLU A 749 38.44 -2.79 -56.33
C GLU A 749 38.11 -4.05 -57.14
N ALA A 750 36.82 -4.29 -57.44
CA ALA A 750 36.38 -4.75 -58.77
C ALA A 750 34.84 -4.79 -58.92
N ALA A 751 34.37 -4.53 -60.13
CA ALA A 751 33.02 -4.86 -60.63
C ALA A 751 33.16 -5.66 -61.95
N PRO A 752 32.14 -5.73 -62.82
CA PRO A 752 31.05 -6.73 -62.82
C PRO A 752 31.15 -7.71 -64.02
N ASP A 753 30.15 -8.60 -64.22
CA ASP A 753 29.42 -8.81 -65.51
C ASP A 753 28.59 -10.13 -65.61
N ASP A 754 27.40 -9.99 -66.24
CA ASP A 754 26.68 -10.85 -67.20
C ASP A 754 26.18 -12.32 -66.99
N VAL A 755 24.84 -12.45 -67.05
CA VAL A 755 24.02 -13.20 -68.08
C VAL A 755 23.58 -14.69 -67.90
N ALA A 756 22.30 -14.91 -68.29
CA ALA A 756 21.61 -16.16 -68.72
C ALA A 756 21.18 -17.20 -67.65
N THR A 757 20.07 -17.95 -67.77
CA THR A 757 18.85 -17.96 -68.64
C THR A 757 17.79 -18.90 -68.05
N GLU A 758 16.48 -18.68 -68.29
CA GLU A 758 15.56 -19.59 -69.03
C GLU A 758 14.07 -19.15 -68.93
N GLU A 759 13.23 -19.63 -69.85
CA GLU A 759 11.79 -19.33 -69.95
C GLU A 759 10.91 -20.50 -69.43
N THR A 760 9.71 -20.21 -68.92
CA THR A 760 8.50 -20.99 -69.27
C THR A 760 7.24 -20.12 -69.25
N THR A 761 6.38 -20.28 -70.25
CA THR A 761 5.10 -19.57 -70.43
C THR A 761 3.91 -20.27 -69.77
N GLY A 762 2.87 -19.53 -69.38
CA GLY A 762 1.58 -20.10 -68.96
C GLY A 762 0.44 -19.07 -68.89
N ASP A 763 -0.23 -18.83 -70.02
CA ASP A 763 -1.39 -17.93 -70.16
C ASP A 763 -2.72 -18.71 -70.18
N ALA A 764 -3.75 -18.19 -69.49
CA ALA A 764 -5.18 -18.42 -69.79
C ALA A 764 -6.08 -17.55 -68.87
N ALA A 765 -6.73 -16.53 -69.42
CA ALA A 765 -7.91 -15.89 -68.81
C ALA A 765 -9.22 -16.47 -69.40
N LEU A 766 -10.36 -16.26 -68.72
CA LEU A 766 -11.69 -16.16 -69.34
C LEU A 766 -12.75 -15.56 -68.38
N GLU A 767 -13.82 -15.01 -68.95
CA GLU A 767 -14.91 -14.27 -68.28
C GLU A 767 -16.21 -15.10 -68.17
N GLU A 768 -17.12 -14.71 -67.27
CA GLU A 768 -18.60 -14.58 -67.41
C GLU A 768 -19.16 -14.27 -65.98
N THR A 769 -19.66 -13.08 -65.60
CA THR A 769 -20.82 -12.25 -66.03
C THR A 769 -22.20 -12.66 -65.48
N ALA A 770 -22.78 -11.77 -64.64
CA ALA A 770 -24.19 -11.64 -64.26
C ALA A 770 -24.88 -12.80 -63.49
N GLY A 771 -25.94 -12.57 -62.69
CA GLY A 771 -26.51 -11.29 -62.23
C GLY A 771 -28.01 -11.35 -61.88
N ASP A 772 -28.50 -10.23 -61.34
CA ASP A 772 -29.91 -9.85 -61.11
C ASP A 772 -30.67 -10.45 -59.89
N THR A 773 -31.79 -9.79 -59.59
CA THR A 773 -32.49 -9.61 -58.32
C THR A 773 -33.69 -10.53 -58.11
N ALA A 774 -34.15 -10.65 -56.86
CA ALA A 774 -35.52 -10.24 -56.46
C ALA A 774 -35.75 -10.32 -54.93
N ASP A 775 -36.56 -9.38 -54.42
CA ASP A 775 -37.16 -9.35 -53.08
C ASP A 775 -38.47 -10.17 -53.04
N VAL A 776 -38.87 -10.69 -51.86
CA VAL A 776 -40.26 -10.78 -51.34
C VAL A 776 -40.30 -11.49 -49.96
N THR A 777 -41.00 -10.87 -49.01
CA THR A 777 -41.54 -11.46 -47.76
C THR A 777 -43.07 -11.17 -47.69
N PRO A 778 -43.88 -11.68 -46.71
CA PRO A 778 -43.60 -12.61 -45.61
C PRO A 778 -44.55 -13.85 -45.58
N GLY A 779 -44.48 -14.66 -44.52
CA GLY A 779 -45.48 -15.70 -44.19
C GLY A 779 -45.36 -16.21 -42.74
N GLU A 780 -46.49 -16.51 -42.09
CA GLU A 780 -46.58 -16.79 -40.65
C GLU A 780 -46.47 -18.28 -40.27
N GLY A 781 -45.73 -18.58 -39.19
CA GLY A 781 -46.33 -19.24 -38.01
C GLY A 781 -46.01 -20.71 -37.69
N VAL A 782 -46.37 -21.05 -36.43
CA VAL A 782 -46.40 -22.37 -35.74
C VAL A 782 -45.11 -22.78 -35.00
N ASP A 783 -45.34 -23.40 -33.83
CA ASP A 783 -44.43 -23.77 -32.76
C ASP A 783 -43.23 -24.64 -33.15
N GLU A 784 -42.12 -24.48 -32.41
CA GLU A 784 -41.19 -25.58 -32.15
C GLU A 784 -40.85 -25.65 -30.64
N THR A 785 -40.66 -26.87 -30.14
CA THR A 785 -40.66 -27.20 -28.70
C THR A 785 -39.28 -27.20 -28.07
N THR A 786 -39.22 -26.98 -26.76
CA THR A 786 -38.01 -27.11 -25.94
C THR A 786 -37.42 -28.53 -26.01
N GLU A 787 -36.31 -28.72 -26.72
CA GLU A 787 -35.42 -29.88 -26.53
C GLU A 787 -34.16 -29.46 -25.76
N THR A 788 -33.86 -30.19 -24.68
CA THR A 788 -32.64 -30.01 -23.89
C THR A 788 -31.50 -30.80 -24.51
N GLU A 789 -30.55 -30.13 -25.17
CA GLU A 789 -29.41 -30.80 -25.78
C GLU A 789 -28.40 -31.27 -24.71
N THR A 790 -28.12 -32.58 -24.68
CA THR A 790 -27.21 -33.20 -23.71
C THR A 790 -25.78 -33.24 -24.25
N VAL A 791 -24.95 -32.26 -23.89
CA VAL A 791 -23.50 -32.30 -24.15
C VAL A 791 -22.88 -33.47 -23.40
N SER A 792 -22.03 -34.25 -24.07
CA SER A 792 -21.37 -35.42 -23.49
C SER A 792 -20.10 -35.01 -22.72
N GLU A 793 -19.95 -35.55 -21.51
CA GLU A 793 -18.82 -35.26 -20.61
C GLU A 793 -17.59 -36.09 -20.98
N GLU A 794 -16.54 -35.44 -21.53
CA GLU A 794 -15.29 -36.11 -21.89
C GLU A 794 -14.36 -36.25 -20.67
N ALA A 795 -14.10 -37.49 -20.25
CA ALA A 795 -13.48 -37.78 -18.97
C ALA A 795 -11.98 -37.42 -18.92
N LEU A 796 -11.62 -36.50 -18.02
CA LEU A 796 -10.23 -36.15 -17.71
C LEU A 796 -9.44 -37.36 -17.15
N PRO A 797 -8.17 -37.57 -17.55
CA PRO A 797 -7.33 -38.60 -16.96
C PRO A 797 -6.93 -38.23 -15.51
N PRO A 798 -6.76 -39.22 -14.61
CA PRO A 798 -6.40 -38.97 -13.21
C PRO A 798 -4.96 -38.43 -13.06
N PRO A 799 -4.67 -37.67 -11.99
CA PRO A 799 -3.36 -37.08 -11.75
C PRO A 799 -2.27 -38.13 -11.50
N ILE A 800 -1.06 -37.86 -11.99
CA ILE A 800 0.11 -38.72 -11.79
C ILE A 800 0.66 -38.51 -10.38
N VAL A 801 0.50 -39.52 -9.51
CA VAL A 801 1.14 -39.56 -8.19
C VAL A 801 2.64 -39.83 -8.35
N VAL A 802 3.47 -38.85 -7.98
CA VAL A 802 4.93 -39.00 -7.94
C VAL A 802 5.34 -39.46 -6.54
N HIS A 803 5.99 -40.62 -6.43
CA HIS A 803 6.51 -41.12 -5.14
C HIS A 803 7.78 -40.35 -4.72
N PRO A 804 7.96 -40.04 -3.41
CA PRO A 804 8.99 -39.13 -2.92
C PRO A 804 10.41 -39.72 -2.76
N GLU A 805 10.80 -40.74 -3.55
CA GLU A 805 12.12 -41.41 -3.45
C GLU A 805 13.05 -41.16 -4.67
N LEU A 806 12.86 -40.06 -5.40
CA LEU A 806 13.63 -39.78 -6.64
C LEU A 806 14.30 -38.39 -6.70
N GLU A 807 14.57 -37.75 -5.57
CA GLU A 807 15.54 -36.65 -5.53
C GLU A 807 16.98 -37.19 -5.70
N GLY A 808 17.70 -36.69 -6.71
CA GLY A 808 19.15 -36.93 -6.89
C GLY A 808 19.61 -37.38 -8.28
N VAL A 809 18.71 -37.85 -9.16
CA VAL A 809 19.10 -38.33 -10.50
C VAL A 809 19.16 -37.19 -11.52
N ARG A 810 20.38 -36.74 -11.86
CA ARG A 810 20.59 -35.76 -12.95
C ARG A 810 20.16 -36.36 -14.30
N ALA A 811 19.30 -35.63 -15.02
CA ALA A 811 18.95 -35.96 -16.41
C ALA A 811 20.16 -35.79 -17.36
N PRO A 812 20.33 -36.66 -18.37
CA PRO A 812 21.37 -36.51 -19.40
C PRO A 812 21.02 -35.37 -20.38
N PRO A 813 22.03 -34.71 -20.99
CA PRO A 813 21.79 -33.62 -21.95
C PRO A 813 21.11 -34.13 -23.23
N ARG A 814 20.18 -33.34 -23.78
CA ARG A 814 19.55 -33.61 -25.08
C ARG A 814 20.56 -33.42 -26.23
N PRO A 815 20.49 -34.23 -27.30
CA PRO A 815 21.27 -33.97 -28.51
C PRO A 815 20.74 -32.71 -29.22
N GLN A 816 21.64 -31.96 -29.85
CA GLN A 816 21.27 -30.95 -30.84
C GLN A 816 20.63 -31.60 -32.07
N ARG A 817 19.85 -30.84 -32.83
CA ARG A 817 19.25 -31.30 -34.08
C ARG A 817 19.43 -30.22 -35.15
N GLU A 818 20.21 -30.54 -36.17
CA GLU A 818 20.22 -29.83 -37.44
C GLU A 818 18.93 -30.16 -38.22
N GLY A 819 18.43 -29.22 -39.03
CA GLY A 819 17.20 -29.36 -39.81
C GLY A 819 16.37 -28.08 -39.77
#